data_AF-A0AA90TEA9-F1
#
_entry.id   AF-A0AA90TEA9-F1
#
_cell.length_a   1.000
_cell.length_b   1.000
_cell.length_c   1.000
_cell.angle_alpha   90.00
_cell.angle_beta   90.00
_cell.angle_gamma   90.00
#
_symmetry.space_group_name_H-M   'P 1'
#
loop_
_entity.id
_entity.type
_entity.pdbx_description
1 polymer ?
#
loop_
_entity_poly.entity_id
_entity_poly.type
_entity_poly.pdbx_seq_one_letter_code
_entity_poly.pdbx_strand_id
1 'polypeptide(L)'
;MATRAIGTRTHPRPHAVPAYAKLTLPRLCEPLQRTRLFSLIDRLRGRHAVLWISSPPGAGKTTLAASYALQCEAPVLWCQLDQGDADPATLLFFLADALRTLDGALPWRAPQGAGDAAQHARLFFRQFYAHLPQGALVVLDNAHDVDWDNAGYLLQAACAEVPAGVTLLAVSREAPPACLARMELDGRLGTIGWDALRLDAAETRALAQAGDPADPEVAQWLDLVDGWAAGVALLRSVLGQPRTGLTEGREALFRYFAGEIVGRLPAQSQHLLLMLACLPAMSGADAHTLTGDPGAPLLLERLYRRRLFVERRGDSYAFHGLFGAFLRQQARELLDPARRLALTAQAAAIADAHGRIDEAASLYIEVQAHQGLAGLLLRRAAGMVASGRGQSLRLWMSCLPADMADTQPWLAYWHGVSLADAQPLHARRILIRAERAFEQAGDLPARLHAVSAIIGTYDAEWADFSALPRWLAVLTEGVQALDPAALDPALDLRLHSRMACALLYVAPQSPLLAACVQRARLALDQVDDPLARLEAGACLLRYFDWMDNAGRANALVAQLGACADDAAVGASHRVRWYSRVARWYNKEGDLGQAQRITGVARRIVIDAGLDPVLFQSLEVHHLLGTGAVDAARSLLDQMRAALPASRPLQLVELNALDAQCLALAGDMAGALHVAQETLRLAVDAGVPARERVRFDAFLGACHAWAGAYVAAQACYGQAVAAAFGVQAVLLGEERDFIDACASAASGEGARAAALVDAAMSSHRRRQANALFATVPALAARVAALALENGIDAAHVGAIVMRQRLAAPTRCVQGWPWPVAVRTLGKFELTLHGAPVVATGKAQQRPLALLRNLVAAGEGGKAQAALVAQLWGSTDVAKSALNVTVHRLRKLLLSDEAVVVSGGRTHLAEARVWTDVSALADLCASIAGLPAHAAVAEVGRCSAALLDLYRGPFCDGADDTWILPVRERARNLFLAAVGQLGRLLEAMQEWGCALSLYQRALAAEPLSEANYRGWMRCAHAQDGAAAAFGAYRRCRDTLSIVLGVSPSYDTEKLAVALGLR
;
A
#
# COMPACT_ATOMS: atom_id res chain seq x y z
N MET A 1 29.84 -52.07 -37.04
CA MET A 1 30.30 -52.18 -35.64
C MET A 1 30.39 -50.79 -35.04
N ALA A 2 29.44 -50.44 -34.17
CA ALA A 2 29.55 -49.46 -33.08
C ALA A 2 28.18 -49.40 -32.39
N THR A 3 27.92 -50.42 -31.58
CA THR A 3 26.77 -50.55 -30.69
C THR A 3 26.84 -49.42 -29.65
N ARG A 4 26.04 -48.35 -29.81
CA ARG A 4 25.87 -47.36 -28.74
C ARG A 4 24.90 -47.93 -27.71
N ALA A 5 25.47 -48.35 -26.59
CA ALA A 5 24.76 -48.84 -25.43
C ALA A 5 23.65 -47.88 -24.99
N ILE A 6 22.48 -48.45 -24.71
CA ILE A 6 21.38 -47.81 -24.00
C ILE A 6 21.88 -47.56 -22.57
N GLY A 7 22.44 -46.37 -22.33
CA GLY A 7 22.74 -45.92 -20.98
C GLY A 7 21.42 -45.66 -20.26
N THR A 8 21.21 -46.37 -19.15
CA THR A 8 20.27 -45.98 -18.10
C THR A 8 20.62 -44.56 -17.64
N ARG A 9 19.95 -43.56 -18.22
CA ARG A 9 20.09 -42.16 -17.84
C ARG A 9 19.36 -41.96 -16.51
N THR A 10 20.14 -41.83 -15.45
CA THR A 10 19.67 -41.35 -14.15
C THR A 10 19.15 -39.93 -14.31
N HIS A 11 17.84 -39.75 -14.09
CA HIS A 11 17.21 -38.43 -13.98
C HIS A 11 17.94 -37.59 -12.92
N PRO A 12 18.26 -36.30 -13.19
CA PRO A 12 18.87 -35.45 -12.19
C PRO A 12 17.84 -35.10 -11.11
N ARG A 13 18.10 -35.57 -9.88
CA ARG A 13 17.37 -35.34 -8.61
C ARG A 13 15.92 -35.86 -8.52
N PRO A 14 15.49 -36.40 -7.36
CA PRO A 14 14.11 -36.82 -7.16
C PRO A 14 13.23 -35.57 -7.07
N HIS A 15 12.54 -35.22 -8.16
CA HIS A 15 11.43 -34.30 -8.09
C HIS A 15 10.42 -34.82 -7.05
N ALA A 16 9.98 -33.97 -6.13
CA ALA A 16 8.89 -34.32 -5.23
C ALA A 16 7.70 -34.80 -6.08
N VAL A 17 7.09 -35.93 -5.70
CA VAL A 17 5.91 -36.44 -6.40
C VAL A 17 4.80 -35.40 -6.26
N PRO A 18 4.16 -34.94 -7.35
CA PRO A 18 3.09 -33.96 -7.26
C PRO A 18 1.97 -34.49 -6.36
N ALA A 19 1.43 -33.66 -5.48
CA ALA A 19 0.32 -34.06 -4.60
C ALA A 19 -0.96 -34.40 -5.38
N TYR A 20 -1.08 -33.90 -6.61
CA TYR A 20 -2.27 -34.02 -7.45
C TYR A 20 -2.00 -34.81 -8.73
N ALA A 21 -2.90 -35.73 -9.07
CA ALA A 21 -2.81 -36.55 -10.28
C ALA A 21 -2.87 -35.71 -11.58
N LYS A 22 -3.53 -34.53 -11.55
CA LYS A 22 -3.59 -33.61 -12.70
C LYS A 22 -2.24 -32.94 -13.02
N LEU A 23 -1.33 -32.89 -12.05
CA LEU A 23 0.02 -32.34 -12.19
C LEU A 23 1.06 -33.41 -12.55
N THR A 24 0.65 -34.68 -12.59
CA THR A 24 1.56 -35.80 -12.80
C THR A 24 1.60 -36.18 -14.28
N LEU A 25 2.81 -36.24 -14.84
CA LEU A 25 3.04 -36.74 -16.18
C LEU A 25 2.46 -38.17 -16.33
N PRO A 26 1.67 -38.46 -17.37
CA PRO A 26 1.14 -39.79 -17.61
C PRO A 26 2.24 -40.86 -17.76
N ARG A 27 2.13 -41.98 -17.02
CA ARG A 27 3.02 -43.13 -17.21
C ARG A 27 2.53 -43.95 -18.40
N LEU A 28 3.32 -43.95 -19.46
CA LEU A 28 3.03 -44.66 -20.70
C LEU A 28 3.70 -46.04 -20.69
N CYS A 29 2.95 -47.10 -21.00
CA CYS A 29 3.47 -48.44 -21.17
C CYS A 29 3.97 -48.63 -22.61
N GLU A 30 5.29 -48.57 -22.81
CA GLU A 30 5.98 -48.71 -24.11
C GLU A 30 5.34 -47.89 -25.25
N PRO A 31 5.29 -46.55 -25.14
CA PRO A 31 4.65 -45.70 -26.14
C PRO A 31 5.42 -45.74 -27.47
N LEU A 32 4.67 -45.70 -28.58
CA LEU A 32 5.25 -45.55 -29.92
C LEU A 32 6.03 -44.23 -30.02
N GLN A 33 7.32 -44.33 -30.34
CA GLN A 33 8.20 -43.18 -30.50
C GLN A 33 8.00 -42.56 -31.90
N ARG A 34 7.27 -41.44 -31.97
CA ARG A 34 6.96 -40.74 -33.21
C ARG A 34 8.05 -39.73 -33.57
N THR A 35 9.25 -40.21 -33.89
CA THR A 35 10.45 -39.37 -34.09
C THR A 35 10.24 -38.25 -35.12
N ARG A 36 9.44 -38.51 -36.17
CA ARG A 36 9.02 -37.50 -37.16
C ARG A 36 8.34 -36.29 -36.51
N LEU A 37 7.44 -36.54 -35.55
CA LEU A 37 6.70 -35.50 -34.84
C LEU A 37 7.55 -34.83 -33.76
N PHE A 38 8.46 -35.54 -33.11
CA PHE A 38 9.42 -34.92 -32.19
C PHE A 38 10.30 -33.90 -32.92
N SER A 39 10.85 -34.26 -34.08
CA SER A 39 11.59 -33.32 -34.92
C SER A 39 10.75 -32.14 -35.42
N LEU A 40 9.44 -32.33 -35.64
CA LEU A 40 8.53 -31.23 -35.97
C LEU A 40 8.35 -30.28 -34.77
N ILE A 41 8.12 -30.83 -33.57
CA ILE A 41 7.97 -30.05 -32.34
C ILE A 41 9.25 -29.26 -32.08
N ASP A 42 10.45 -29.87 -32.17
CA ASP A 42 11.73 -29.18 -31.98
C ASP A 42 11.90 -27.98 -32.94
N ARG A 43 11.57 -28.18 -34.22
CA ARG A 43 11.63 -27.09 -35.22
C ARG A 43 10.67 -25.96 -34.91
N LEU A 44 9.46 -26.27 -34.44
CA LEU A 44 8.45 -25.27 -34.11
C LEU A 44 8.79 -24.54 -32.81
N ARG A 45 9.36 -25.23 -31.81
CA ARG A 45 9.86 -24.62 -30.55
C ARG A 45 10.94 -23.56 -30.80
N GLY A 46 11.75 -23.75 -31.85
CA GLY A 46 12.75 -22.76 -32.24
C GLY A 46 12.19 -21.48 -32.86
N ARG A 47 10.89 -21.46 -33.23
CA ARG A 47 10.25 -20.34 -33.94
C ARG A 47 9.07 -19.71 -33.19
N HIS A 48 8.38 -20.49 -32.36
CA HIS A 48 7.14 -20.11 -31.71
C HIS A 48 7.27 -20.28 -30.19
N ALA A 49 6.71 -19.33 -29.43
CA ALA A 49 6.68 -19.40 -27.97
C ALA A 49 5.58 -20.36 -27.48
N VAL A 50 4.50 -20.48 -28.26
CA VAL A 50 3.35 -21.32 -27.95
C VAL A 50 3.12 -22.30 -29.08
N LEU A 51 2.89 -23.56 -28.75
CA LEU A 51 2.52 -24.62 -29.68
C LEU A 51 1.14 -25.17 -29.31
N TRP A 52 0.28 -25.32 -30.31
CA TRP A 52 -1.07 -25.85 -30.13
C TRP A 52 -1.26 -27.12 -30.96
N ILE A 53 -1.45 -28.25 -30.29
CA ILE A 53 -1.75 -29.52 -30.93
C ILE A 53 -3.27 -29.68 -30.99
N SER A 54 -3.84 -29.65 -32.19
CA SER A 54 -5.27 -29.81 -32.43
C SER A 54 -5.55 -31.02 -33.31
N SER A 55 -6.34 -31.95 -32.80
CA SER A 55 -6.85 -33.08 -33.60
C SER A 55 -8.02 -33.77 -32.90
N PRO A 56 -8.76 -34.62 -33.62
CA PRO A 56 -9.87 -35.37 -33.03
C PRO A 56 -9.46 -36.26 -31.83
N PRO A 57 -10.41 -36.64 -30.97
CA PRO A 57 -10.18 -37.58 -29.88
C PRO A 57 -9.51 -38.88 -30.34
N GLY A 58 -8.64 -39.46 -29.52
CA GLY A 58 -7.96 -40.74 -29.86
C GLY A 58 -6.84 -40.65 -30.92
N ALA A 59 -6.51 -39.46 -31.42
CA ALA A 59 -5.36 -39.24 -32.31
C ALA A 59 -3.97 -39.46 -31.65
N GLY A 60 -3.94 -39.67 -30.33
CA GLY A 60 -2.69 -39.84 -29.57
C GLY A 60 -1.99 -38.53 -29.21
N LYS A 61 -2.71 -37.41 -29.11
CA LYS A 61 -2.11 -36.10 -28.76
C LYS A 61 -1.43 -36.10 -27.39
N THR A 62 -2.16 -36.54 -26.36
CA THR A 62 -1.65 -36.64 -24.98
C THR A 62 -0.47 -37.61 -24.92
N THR A 63 -0.57 -38.76 -25.61
CA THR A 63 0.53 -39.72 -25.74
C THR A 63 1.76 -39.13 -26.45
N LEU A 64 1.57 -38.33 -27.51
CA LEU A 64 2.64 -37.63 -28.21
C LEU A 64 3.31 -36.60 -27.29
N ALA A 65 2.53 -35.76 -26.61
CA ALA A 65 3.05 -34.75 -25.71
C ALA A 65 3.82 -35.38 -24.52
N ALA A 66 3.28 -36.44 -23.92
CA ALA A 66 3.94 -37.14 -22.82
C ALA A 66 5.19 -37.92 -23.26
N SER A 67 5.15 -38.60 -24.42
CA SER A 67 6.34 -39.29 -24.95
C SER A 67 7.44 -38.32 -25.37
N TYR A 68 7.07 -37.15 -25.92
CA TYR A 68 8.02 -36.06 -26.20
C TYR A 68 8.58 -35.43 -24.92
N ALA A 69 7.74 -35.20 -23.91
CA ALA A 69 8.16 -34.70 -22.60
C ALA A 69 9.21 -35.60 -21.94
N LEU A 70 9.08 -36.93 -22.07
CA LEU A 70 10.07 -37.89 -21.57
C LEU A 70 11.44 -37.81 -22.28
N GLN A 71 11.49 -37.23 -23.49
CA GLN A 71 12.73 -37.01 -24.23
C GLN A 71 13.36 -35.64 -23.97
N CYS A 72 12.66 -34.72 -23.31
CA CYS A 72 13.17 -33.39 -23.01
C CYS A 72 14.27 -33.48 -21.93
N GLU A 73 15.43 -32.86 -22.19
CA GLU A 73 16.52 -32.78 -21.21
C GLU A 73 16.31 -31.65 -20.18
N ALA A 74 15.43 -30.69 -20.49
CA ALA A 74 15.04 -29.59 -19.61
C ALA A 74 13.75 -29.92 -18.80
N PRO A 75 13.47 -29.19 -17.71
CA PRO A 75 12.28 -29.44 -16.89
C PRO A 75 10.97 -29.37 -17.68
N VAL A 76 10.09 -30.33 -17.40
CA VAL A 76 8.73 -30.38 -17.95
C VAL A 76 7.73 -30.21 -16.82
N LEU A 77 6.87 -29.20 -16.93
CA LEU A 77 5.69 -29.04 -16.10
C LEU A 77 4.47 -29.54 -16.86
N TRP A 78 3.68 -30.41 -16.21
CA TRP A 78 2.47 -30.97 -16.79
C TRP A 78 1.27 -30.51 -15.99
N CYS A 79 0.25 -29.97 -16.65
CA CYS A 79 -1.03 -29.64 -16.03
C CYS A 79 -2.15 -30.12 -16.96
N GLN A 80 -2.93 -31.10 -16.51
CA GLN A 80 -4.19 -31.42 -17.17
C GLN A 80 -5.29 -30.48 -16.69
N LEU A 81 -5.98 -29.86 -17.64
CA LEU A 81 -7.06 -28.93 -17.40
C LEU A 81 -8.43 -29.63 -17.33
N ASP A 82 -9.32 -29.07 -16.52
CA ASP A 82 -10.72 -29.45 -16.34
C ASP A 82 -11.62 -28.20 -16.24
N GLN A 83 -12.95 -28.37 -16.16
CA GLN A 83 -13.89 -27.25 -16.11
C GLN A 83 -13.67 -26.30 -14.91
N GLY A 84 -13.12 -26.79 -13.80
CA GLY A 84 -12.82 -25.98 -12.61
C GLY A 84 -11.67 -25.00 -12.81
N ASP A 85 -10.81 -25.23 -13.80
CA ASP A 85 -9.68 -24.36 -14.14
C ASP A 85 -10.09 -23.08 -14.89
N ALA A 86 -11.38 -22.90 -15.18
CA ALA A 86 -11.92 -21.61 -15.60
C ALA A 86 -11.84 -20.55 -14.48
N ASP A 87 -11.78 -20.97 -13.21
CA ASP A 87 -11.51 -20.09 -12.08
C ASP A 87 -10.00 -19.79 -11.99
N PRO A 88 -9.56 -18.52 -12.11
CA PRO A 88 -8.17 -18.12 -11.95
C PRO A 88 -7.54 -18.67 -10.67
N ALA A 89 -8.26 -18.64 -9.55
CA ALA A 89 -7.69 -19.12 -8.29
C ALA A 89 -7.32 -20.60 -8.38
N THR A 90 -8.14 -21.41 -9.05
CA THR A 90 -7.92 -22.85 -9.19
C THR A 90 -6.77 -23.16 -10.14
N LEU A 91 -6.78 -22.59 -11.35
CA LEU A 91 -5.72 -22.84 -12.34
C LEU A 91 -4.35 -22.39 -11.83
N LEU A 92 -4.28 -21.17 -11.29
CA LEU A 92 -3.01 -20.61 -10.83
C LEU A 92 -2.51 -21.33 -9.55
N PHE A 93 -3.40 -21.87 -8.70
CA PHE A 93 -3.02 -22.76 -7.59
C PHE A 93 -2.29 -23.99 -8.08
N PHE A 94 -2.88 -24.71 -9.03
CA PHE A 94 -2.28 -25.94 -9.55
C PHE A 94 -0.96 -25.67 -10.27
N LEU A 95 -0.86 -24.57 -11.02
CA LEU A 95 0.41 -24.17 -11.64
C LEU A 95 1.47 -23.77 -10.61
N ALA A 96 1.09 -23.05 -9.54
CA ALA A 96 2.01 -22.72 -8.46
C ALA A 96 2.48 -23.97 -7.69
N ASP A 97 1.59 -24.94 -7.46
CA ASP A 97 1.94 -26.21 -6.83
C ASP A 97 2.86 -27.05 -7.72
N ALA A 98 2.64 -27.02 -9.05
CA ALA A 98 3.51 -27.69 -10.01
C ALA A 98 4.98 -27.20 -9.92
N LEU A 99 5.22 -25.92 -9.62
CA LEU A 99 6.58 -25.39 -9.45
C LEU A 99 7.30 -25.94 -8.22
N ARG A 100 6.58 -26.37 -7.18
CA ARG A 100 7.20 -26.98 -5.99
C ARG A 100 7.96 -28.25 -6.33
N THR A 101 7.56 -28.93 -7.41
CA THR A 101 8.27 -30.12 -7.92
C THR A 101 9.66 -29.79 -8.48
N LEU A 102 9.95 -28.52 -8.78
CA LEU A 102 11.22 -28.03 -9.33
C LEU A 102 12.07 -27.27 -8.28
N ASP A 103 11.83 -27.47 -6.98
CA ASP A 103 12.38 -26.63 -5.87
C ASP A 103 12.05 -25.12 -6.02
N GLY A 104 11.08 -24.78 -6.86
CA GLY A 104 10.55 -23.44 -7.02
C GLY A 104 9.41 -23.19 -6.06
N ALA A 105 9.53 -22.21 -5.17
CA ALA A 105 8.42 -21.75 -4.36
C ALA A 105 7.93 -20.42 -4.93
N LEU A 106 6.82 -20.46 -5.68
CA LEU A 106 6.09 -19.24 -5.98
C LEU A 106 5.23 -18.92 -4.75
N PRO A 107 5.38 -17.76 -4.08
CA PRO A 107 4.43 -17.31 -3.07
C PRO A 107 3.14 -16.84 -3.75
N TRP A 108 2.53 -17.73 -4.54
CA TRP A 108 1.24 -17.50 -5.14
C TRP A 108 0.16 -17.71 -4.08
N ARG A 109 -0.74 -16.74 -3.99
CA ARG A 109 -1.98 -16.82 -3.21
C ARG A 109 -3.10 -16.30 -4.10
N ALA A 110 -4.29 -16.88 -3.99
CA ALA A 110 -5.41 -16.57 -4.87
C ALA A 110 -5.69 -15.05 -4.93
N PRO A 111 -6.03 -14.49 -6.11
CA PRO A 111 -6.40 -13.09 -6.21
C PRO A 111 -7.59 -12.79 -5.30
N GLN A 112 -7.44 -11.80 -4.41
CA GLN A 112 -8.49 -11.40 -3.45
C GLN A 112 -9.08 -10.06 -3.86
N GLY A 113 -10.13 -10.06 -4.68
CA GLY A 113 -10.90 -8.86 -4.99
C GLY A 113 -11.26 -8.71 -6.46
N ALA A 114 -12.09 -7.70 -6.74
CA ALA A 114 -12.60 -7.37 -8.07
C ALA A 114 -11.64 -6.50 -8.91
N GLY A 115 -10.34 -6.50 -8.60
CA GLY A 115 -9.31 -5.88 -9.44
C GLY A 115 -9.15 -6.64 -10.75
N ASP A 116 -8.73 -5.97 -11.82
CA ASP A 116 -8.65 -6.50 -13.19
C ASP A 116 -7.98 -7.89 -13.25
N ALA A 117 -8.78 -8.96 -13.27
CA ALA A 117 -8.33 -10.35 -13.22
C ALA A 117 -7.33 -10.69 -14.33
N ALA A 118 -7.37 -9.96 -15.46
CA ALA A 118 -6.41 -10.09 -16.54
C ALA A 118 -5.03 -9.52 -16.19
N GLN A 119 -4.96 -8.47 -15.37
CA GLN A 119 -3.70 -7.95 -14.85
C GLN A 119 -3.06 -8.92 -13.86
N HIS A 120 -3.85 -9.50 -12.95
CA HIS A 120 -3.38 -10.54 -12.02
C HIS A 120 -2.79 -11.74 -12.74
N ALA A 121 -3.53 -12.26 -13.73
CA ALA A 121 -3.09 -13.41 -14.50
C ALA A 121 -1.74 -13.12 -15.18
N ARG A 122 -1.58 -11.94 -15.78
CA ARG A 122 -0.31 -11.51 -16.41
C ARG A 122 0.84 -11.47 -15.41
N LEU A 123 0.64 -10.85 -14.25
CA LEU A 123 1.67 -10.77 -13.21
C LEU A 123 2.07 -12.17 -12.70
N PHE A 124 1.08 -13.05 -12.48
CA PHE A 124 1.36 -14.43 -12.11
C PHE A 124 2.21 -15.13 -13.16
N PHE A 125 1.78 -15.15 -14.43
CA PHE A 125 2.48 -15.89 -15.47
C PHE A 125 3.89 -15.36 -15.70
N ARG A 126 4.10 -14.05 -15.58
CA ARG A 126 5.43 -13.43 -15.59
C ARG A 126 6.33 -13.99 -14.49
N GLN A 127 5.84 -14.07 -13.25
CA GLN A 127 6.60 -14.63 -12.13
C GLN A 127 6.77 -16.15 -12.27
N PHE A 128 5.75 -16.85 -12.74
CA PHE A 128 5.75 -18.29 -12.99
C PHE A 128 6.85 -18.69 -13.97
N TYR A 129 6.91 -18.03 -15.13
CA TYR A 129 7.93 -18.32 -16.11
C TYR A 129 9.34 -17.89 -15.68
N ALA A 130 9.48 -16.88 -14.80
CA ALA A 130 10.78 -16.46 -14.28
C ALA A 130 11.49 -17.56 -13.44
N HIS A 131 10.74 -18.53 -12.92
CA HIS A 131 11.31 -19.68 -12.19
C HIS A 131 11.70 -20.84 -13.11
N LEU A 132 11.38 -20.78 -14.41
CA LEU A 132 11.68 -21.85 -15.35
C LEU A 132 13.01 -21.59 -16.07
N PRO A 133 13.90 -22.59 -16.14
CA PRO A 133 15.14 -22.46 -16.88
C PRO A 133 14.90 -22.46 -18.40
N GLN A 134 15.90 -22.00 -19.14
CA GLN A 134 15.89 -22.08 -20.60
C GLN A 134 15.71 -23.53 -21.07
N GLY A 135 14.86 -23.73 -22.07
CA GLY A 135 14.51 -25.04 -22.62
C GLY A 135 13.29 -25.71 -21.94
N ALA A 136 12.78 -25.14 -20.84
CA ALA A 136 11.64 -25.71 -20.12
C ALA A 136 10.39 -25.82 -21.01
N LEU A 137 9.59 -26.85 -20.73
CA LEU A 137 8.34 -27.14 -21.44
C LEU A 137 7.17 -27.11 -20.44
N VAL A 138 6.17 -26.29 -20.70
CA VAL A 138 4.93 -26.25 -19.93
C VAL A 138 3.82 -26.85 -20.78
N VAL A 139 3.25 -27.98 -20.35
CA VAL A 139 2.20 -28.69 -21.07
C VAL A 139 0.84 -28.43 -20.43
N LEU A 140 -0.07 -27.84 -21.19
CA LEU A 140 -1.49 -27.73 -20.85
C LEU A 140 -2.26 -28.80 -21.60
N ASP A 141 -2.56 -29.91 -20.93
CA ASP A 141 -3.32 -31.01 -21.51
C ASP A 141 -4.83 -30.80 -21.35
N ASN A 142 -5.63 -31.29 -22.29
CA ASN A 142 -7.08 -31.08 -22.35
C ASN A 142 -7.54 -29.61 -22.33
N ALA A 143 -6.88 -28.73 -23.07
CA ALA A 143 -7.26 -27.32 -23.15
C ALA A 143 -8.67 -27.05 -23.75
N HIS A 144 -9.45 -28.06 -24.12
CA HIS A 144 -10.85 -27.90 -24.56
C HIS A 144 -11.85 -28.07 -23.41
N ASP A 145 -11.43 -28.58 -22.25
CA ASP A 145 -12.32 -28.79 -21.11
C ASP A 145 -12.59 -27.50 -20.32
N VAL A 146 -11.85 -26.41 -20.61
CA VAL A 146 -12.01 -25.09 -20.01
C VAL A 146 -12.84 -24.19 -20.94
N ASP A 147 -13.81 -23.49 -20.38
CA ASP A 147 -14.59 -22.45 -21.07
C ASP A 147 -13.76 -21.17 -21.26
N TRP A 148 -13.06 -21.09 -22.40
CA TRP A 148 -12.24 -19.92 -22.74
C TRP A 148 -13.04 -18.70 -23.22
N ASP A 149 -14.35 -18.80 -23.42
CA ASP A 149 -15.17 -17.62 -23.72
C ASP A 149 -15.25 -16.72 -22.48
N ASN A 150 -15.36 -17.35 -21.30
CA ASN A 150 -15.34 -16.66 -20.01
C ASN A 150 -13.93 -16.50 -19.42
N ALA A 151 -13.04 -17.49 -19.62
CA ALA A 151 -11.70 -17.52 -19.03
C ALA A 151 -10.57 -17.10 -20.00
N GLY A 152 -10.89 -16.61 -21.20
CA GLY A 152 -9.93 -16.38 -22.28
C GLY A 152 -8.78 -15.43 -21.93
N TYR A 153 -9.00 -14.50 -21.00
CA TYR A 153 -7.95 -13.60 -20.49
C TYR A 153 -6.83 -14.35 -19.75
N LEU A 154 -7.13 -15.48 -19.09
CA LEU A 154 -6.13 -16.32 -18.42
C LEU A 154 -5.21 -16.97 -19.45
N LEU A 155 -5.78 -17.59 -20.49
CA LEU A 155 -5.02 -18.24 -21.56
C LEU A 155 -4.20 -17.21 -22.34
N GLN A 156 -4.77 -16.04 -22.62
CA GLN A 156 -4.07 -14.94 -23.26
C GLN A 156 -2.88 -14.47 -22.41
N ALA A 157 -3.05 -14.30 -21.10
CA ALA A 157 -1.97 -13.95 -20.19
C ALA A 157 -0.89 -15.03 -20.13
N ALA A 158 -1.29 -16.30 -20.04
CA ALA A 158 -0.39 -17.45 -20.04
C ALA A 158 0.50 -17.48 -21.29
N CYS A 159 -0.09 -17.21 -22.45
CA CYS A 159 0.61 -17.25 -23.74
C CYS A 159 1.46 -15.99 -23.98
N ALA A 160 0.98 -14.81 -23.58
CA ALA A 160 1.65 -13.54 -23.82
C ALA A 160 2.99 -13.44 -23.07
N GLU A 161 3.02 -13.89 -21.81
CA GLU A 161 4.17 -13.75 -20.89
C GLU A 161 5.24 -14.85 -21.05
N VAL A 162 5.09 -15.80 -21.98
CA VAL A 162 6.10 -16.84 -22.23
C VAL A 162 7.43 -16.19 -22.64
N PRO A 163 8.52 -16.36 -21.86
CA PRO A 163 9.81 -15.77 -22.15
C PRO A 163 10.55 -16.53 -23.26
N ALA A 164 11.58 -15.89 -23.82
CA ALA A 164 12.44 -16.52 -24.81
C ALA A 164 13.12 -17.79 -24.24
N GLY A 165 12.98 -18.91 -24.96
CA GLY A 165 13.56 -20.19 -24.57
C GLY A 165 12.67 -21.09 -23.71
N VAL A 166 11.51 -20.63 -23.26
CA VAL A 166 10.46 -21.49 -22.68
C VAL A 166 9.40 -21.76 -23.76
N THR A 167 8.81 -22.95 -23.76
CA THR A 167 7.69 -23.27 -24.67
C THR A 167 6.46 -23.66 -23.86
N LEU A 168 5.31 -23.05 -24.17
CA LEU A 168 4.01 -23.56 -23.74
C LEU A 168 3.41 -24.44 -24.84
N LEU A 169 3.09 -25.69 -24.50
CA LEU A 169 2.48 -26.68 -25.39
C LEU A 169 1.06 -26.97 -24.92
N ALA A 170 0.07 -26.49 -25.66
CA ALA A 170 -1.34 -26.77 -25.41
C ALA A 170 -1.82 -27.95 -26.25
N VAL A 171 -2.52 -28.90 -25.62
CA VAL A 171 -3.11 -30.07 -26.27
C VAL A 171 -4.63 -29.95 -26.21
N SER A 172 -5.28 -29.89 -27.38
CA SER A 172 -6.71 -29.69 -27.49
C SER A 172 -7.37 -30.54 -28.59
N ARG A 173 -8.69 -30.73 -28.48
CA ARG A 173 -9.52 -31.28 -29.56
C ARG A 173 -9.92 -30.22 -30.58
N GLU A 174 -9.87 -28.96 -30.17
CA GLU A 174 -10.36 -27.82 -30.93
C GLU A 174 -9.19 -26.98 -31.43
N ALA A 175 -9.48 -26.10 -32.39
CA ALA A 175 -8.53 -25.08 -32.82
C ALA A 175 -8.22 -24.11 -31.65
N PRO A 176 -7.13 -23.33 -31.73
CA PRO A 176 -6.88 -22.27 -30.76
C PRO A 176 -8.11 -21.33 -30.64
N PRO A 177 -8.53 -20.96 -29.43
CA PRO A 177 -9.66 -20.06 -29.24
C PRO A 177 -9.37 -18.65 -29.78
N ALA A 178 -10.43 -17.90 -30.07
CA ALA A 178 -10.34 -16.58 -30.71
C ALA A 178 -9.48 -15.57 -29.94
N CYS A 179 -9.37 -15.70 -28.60
CA CYS A 179 -8.51 -14.85 -27.77
C CYS A 179 -7.01 -14.94 -28.14
N LEU A 180 -6.58 -15.98 -28.87
CA LEU A 180 -5.20 -16.17 -29.33
C LEU A 180 -4.98 -15.72 -30.79
N ALA A 181 -6.00 -15.26 -31.51
CA ALA A 181 -5.91 -14.90 -32.93
C ALA A 181 -4.80 -13.86 -33.22
N ARG A 182 -4.60 -12.89 -32.32
CA ARG A 182 -3.52 -11.90 -32.47
C ARG A 182 -2.12 -12.53 -32.39
N MET A 183 -1.93 -13.52 -31.52
CA MET A 183 -0.64 -14.21 -31.40
C MET A 183 -0.32 -15.09 -32.60
N GLU A 184 -1.36 -15.62 -33.24
CA GLU A 184 -1.23 -16.34 -34.51
C GLU A 184 -0.75 -15.40 -35.62
N LEU A 185 -1.36 -14.20 -35.74
CA LEU A 185 -0.92 -13.16 -36.68
C LEU A 185 0.50 -12.68 -36.41
N ASP A 186 0.89 -12.56 -35.14
CA ASP A 186 2.24 -12.17 -34.72
C ASP A 186 3.29 -13.30 -34.89
N GLY A 187 2.87 -14.48 -35.37
CA GLY A 187 3.75 -15.63 -35.59
C GLY A 187 4.29 -16.26 -34.30
N ARG A 188 3.74 -15.93 -33.13
CA ARG A 188 4.18 -16.50 -31.83
C ARG A 188 3.52 -17.84 -31.50
N LEU A 189 2.42 -18.18 -32.17
CA LEU A 189 1.67 -19.43 -32.04
C LEU A 189 1.92 -20.34 -33.25
N GLY A 190 2.39 -21.57 -33.01
CA GLY A 190 2.49 -22.61 -34.03
C GLY A 190 1.44 -23.70 -33.83
N THR A 191 0.78 -24.16 -34.89
CA THR A 191 -0.26 -25.19 -34.80
C THR A 191 0.20 -26.51 -35.41
N ILE A 192 -0.12 -27.63 -34.73
CA ILE A 192 0.05 -28.99 -35.24
C ILE A 192 -1.36 -29.57 -35.40
N GLY A 193 -1.85 -29.55 -36.63
CA GLY A 193 -3.17 -30.03 -36.99
C GLY A 193 -3.23 -31.54 -37.22
N TRP A 194 -4.45 -32.03 -37.48
CA TRP A 194 -4.74 -33.44 -37.73
C TRP A 194 -3.86 -34.07 -38.81
N ASP A 195 -3.59 -33.38 -39.92
CA ASP A 195 -2.85 -33.96 -41.05
C ASP A 195 -1.41 -34.34 -40.70
N ALA A 196 -0.76 -33.59 -39.81
CA ALA A 196 0.57 -33.95 -39.32
C ALA A 196 0.53 -35.17 -38.38
N LEU A 197 -0.53 -35.28 -37.57
CA LEU A 197 -0.73 -36.29 -36.52
C LEU A 197 -1.19 -37.65 -37.05
N ARG A 198 -1.64 -37.76 -38.31
CA ARG A 198 -1.97 -39.06 -38.93
C ARG A 198 -0.78 -40.01 -38.80
N LEU A 199 -1.06 -41.27 -38.45
CA LEU A 199 -0.04 -42.30 -38.47
C LEU A 199 0.36 -42.56 -39.92
N ASP A 200 1.67 -42.61 -40.16
CA ASP A 200 2.20 -43.14 -41.42
C ASP A 200 2.25 -44.68 -41.39
N ALA A 201 2.67 -45.27 -42.51
CA ALA A 201 2.75 -46.73 -42.63
C ALA A 201 3.78 -47.35 -41.67
N ALA A 202 4.88 -46.66 -41.36
CA ALA A 202 5.87 -47.14 -40.41
C ALA A 202 5.33 -47.10 -38.98
N GLU A 203 4.69 -45.98 -38.60
CA GLU A 203 4.05 -45.79 -37.30
C GLU A 203 2.90 -46.79 -37.08
N THR A 204 2.10 -47.07 -38.12
CA THR A 204 1.00 -48.04 -38.07
C THR A 204 1.51 -49.46 -37.87
N ARG A 205 2.56 -49.87 -38.61
CA ARG A 205 3.20 -51.19 -38.44
C ARG A 205 3.77 -51.36 -37.03
N ALA A 206 4.42 -50.32 -36.50
CA ALA A 206 4.99 -50.33 -35.17
C ALA A 206 3.93 -50.40 -34.05
N LEU A 207 2.76 -49.79 -34.23
CA LEU A 207 1.67 -49.83 -33.25
C LEU A 207 0.93 -51.20 -33.23
N ALA A 208 0.94 -51.92 -34.34
CA ALA A 208 0.17 -53.15 -34.55
C ALA A 208 0.67 -54.38 -33.79
N GLN A 209 1.85 -54.36 -33.14
CA GLN A 209 2.58 -55.56 -32.67
C GLN A 209 1.77 -56.56 -31.82
N ALA A 210 1.16 -57.52 -32.50
CA ALA A 210 1.33 -58.96 -32.39
C ALA A 210 1.22 -59.55 -33.81
N GLY A 211 2.35 -59.85 -34.47
CA GLY A 211 2.37 -60.61 -35.73
C GLY A 211 2.94 -59.95 -37.00
N ASP A 212 3.59 -58.79 -36.92
CA ASP A 212 4.22 -58.08 -38.07
C ASP A 212 3.34 -58.09 -39.35
N PRO A 213 2.21 -57.36 -39.35
CA PRO A 213 1.20 -57.44 -40.41
C PRO A 213 1.82 -57.08 -41.77
N ALA A 214 1.45 -57.84 -42.80
CA ALA A 214 1.94 -57.63 -44.16
C ALA A 214 1.53 -56.26 -44.71
N ASP A 215 2.32 -55.71 -45.64
CA ASP A 215 2.07 -54.39 -46.24
C ASP A 215 0.64 -54.15 -46.78
N PRO A 216 -0.06 -55.14 -47.39
CA PRO A 216 -1.45 -54.96 -47.83
C PRO A 216 -2.42 -54.74 -46.66
N GLU A 217 -2.16 -55.38 -45.53
CA GLU A 217 -2.99 -55.26 -44.32
C GLU A 217 -2.76 -53.90 -43.65
N VAL A 218 -1.51 -53.42 -43.60
CA VAL A 218 -1.18 -52.07 -43.11
C VAL A 218 -1.83 -50.99 -43.98
N ALA A 219 -1.81 -51.15 -45.31
CA ALA A 219 -2.49 -50.24 -46.23
C ALA A 219 -4.01 -50.24 -46.02
N GLN A 220 -4.62 -51.42 -45.88
CA GLN A 220 -6.04 -51.55 -45.59
C GLN A 220 -6.42 -50.90 -44.25
N TRP A 221 -5.58 -51.02 -43.22
CA TRP A 221 -5.83 -50.39 -41.93
C TRP A 221 -5.70 -48.87 -42.00
N LEU A 222 -4.71 -48.36 -42.73
CA LEU A 222 -4.55 -46.94 -42.99
C LEU A 222 -5.76 -46.36 -43.73
N ASP A 223 -6.28 -47.04 -44.75
CA ASP A 223 -7.48 -46.61 -45.48
C ASP A 223 -8.73 -46.65 -44.59
N LEU A 224 -8.87 -47.68 -43.76
CA LEU A 224 -10.05 -47.88 -42.93
C LEU A 224 -10.15 -46.87 -41.77
N VAL A 225 -9.02 -46.53 -41.13
CA VAL A 225 -9.00 -45.65 -39.95
C VAL A 225 -8.37 -44.29 -40.21
N ASP A 226 -7.94 -44.01 -41.44
CA ASP A 226 -7.34 -42.75 -41.87
C ASP A 226 -6.16 -42.31 -40.97
N GLY A 227 -5.29 -43.26 -40.62
CA GLY A 227 -4.13 -43.03 -39.73
C GLY A 227 -4.50 -42.66 -38.28
N TRP A 228 -5.71 -42.94 -37.82
CA TRP A 228 -6.16 -42.68 -36.45
C TRP A 228 -5.60 -43.69 -35.44
N ALA A 229 -4.77 -43.19 -34.51
CA ALA A 229 -4.02 -44.03 -33.58
C ALA A 229 -4.90 -44.93 -32.69
N ALA A 230 -5.98 -44.41 -32.12
CA ALA A 230 -6.94 -45.23 -31.37
C ALA A 230 -7.61 -46.27 -32.27
N GLY A 231 -7.92 -45.94 -33.53
CA GLY A 231 -8.46 -46.89 -34.51
C GLY A 231 -7.53 -48.06 -34.79
N VAL A 232 -6.24 -47.80 -35.00
CA VAL A 232 -5.22 -48.85 -35.18
C VAL A 232 -5.07 -49.70 -33.90
N ALA A 233 -5.07 -49.07 -32.72
CA ALA A 233 -5.02 -49.79 -31.45
C ALA A 233 -6.25 -50.69 -31.22
N LEU A 234 -7.44 -50.25 -31.66
CA LEU A 234 -8.68 -51.04 -31.64
C LEU A 234 -8.59 -52.22 -32.61
N LEU A 235 -8.20 -51.98 -33.87
CA LEU A 235 -8.06 -53.03 -34.89
C LEU A 235 -7.14 -54.16 -34.45
N ARG A 236 -6.02 -53.82 -33.77
CA ARG A 236 -5.10 -54.80 -33.18
C ARG A 236 -5.79 -55.74 -32.17
N SER A 237 -6.74 -55.24 -31.40
CA SER A 237 -7.42 -56.02 -30.35
C SER A 237 -8.56 -56.92 -30.85
N VAL A 238 -8.99 -56.74 -32.11
CA VAL A 238 -10.19 -57.38 -32.70
C VAL A 238 -9.83 -58.32 -33.89
N LEU A 239 -8.56 -58.66 -34.10
CA LEU A 239 -8.05 -59.49 -35.21
C LEU A 239 -8.91 -60.76 -35.48
N GLY A 240 -9.37 -60.93 -36.74
CA GLY A 240 -9.92 -62.21 -37.26
C GLY A 240 -11.40 -62.27 -37.74
N GLN A 241 -12.16 -61.17 -37.85
CA GLN A 241 -13.57 -61.21 -38.29
C GLN A 241 -13.88 -60.47 -39.61
N PRO A 242 -14.92 -60.87 -40.37
CA PRO A 242 -15.33 -60.22 -41.61
C PRO A 242 -15.80 -58.77 -41.36
N ARG A 243 -15.19 -57.84 -42.10
CA ARG A 243 -15.37 -56.40 -41.94
C ARG A 243 -16.31 -55.88 -43.02
N THR A 244 -17.61 -55.85 -42.75
CA THR A 244 -18.62 -55.31 -43.69
C THR A 244 -19.41 -54.18 -43.03
N GLY A 245 -19.46 -53.01 -43.68
CA GLY A 245 -20.40 -51.92 -43.33
C GLY A 245 -19.88 -50.77 -42.46
N LEU A 246 -18.56 -50.62 -42.29
CA LEU A 246 -17.98 -49.54 -41.48
C LEU A 246 -17.81 -48.24 -42.32
N THR A 247 -18.90 -47.52 -42.59
CA THR A 247 -18.89 -46.25 -43.36
C THR A 247 -19.23 -45.00 -42.54
N GLU A 248 -19.46 -45.11 -41.22
CA GLU A 248 -19.80 -43.98 -40.36
C GLU A 248 -18.60 -43.60 -39.47
N GLY A 249 -18.38 -42.29 -39.27
CA GLY A 249 -17.11 -41.68 -38.81
C GLY A 249 -16.45 -42.21 -37.52
N ARG A 250 -15.28 -41.66 -37.18
CA ARG A 250 -14.32 -42.18 -36.15
C ARG A 250 -14.93 -42.48 -34.78
N GLU A 251 -15.93 -41.74 -34.34
CA GLU A 251 -16.61 -41.98 -33.05
C GLU A 251 -17.60 -43.17 -33.10
N ALA A 252 -18.23 -43.42 -34.24
CA ALA A 252 -19.04 -44.62 -34.47
C ALA A 252 -18.15 -45.87 -34.55
N LEU A 253 -17.02 -45.76 -35.28
CA LEU A 253 -15.96 -46.77 -35.28
C LEU A 253 -15.45 -47.07 -33.86
N PHE A 254 -15.17 -46.04 -33.05
CA PHE A 254 -14.76 -46.22 -31.66
C PHE A 254 -15.81 -47.01 -30.87
N ARG A 255 -17.08 -46.59 -30.93
CA ARG A 255 -18.17 -47.21 -30.17
C ARG A 255 -18.36 -48.67 -30.54
N TYR A 256 -18.29 -49.00 -31.83
CA TYR A 256 -18.37 -50.38 -32.31
C TYR A 256 -17.26 -51.24 -31.71
N PHE A 257 -16.00 -50.85 -31.86
CA PHE A 257 -14.88 -51.66 -31.36
C PHE A 257 -14.78 -51.66 -29.83
N ALA A 258 -15.10 -50.56 -29.15
CA ALA A 258 -15.19 -50.52 -27.69
C ALA A 258 -16.28 -51.48 -27.19
N GLY A 259 -17.42 -51.57 -27.88
CA GLY A 259 -18.46 -52.57 -27.65
C GLY A 259 -17.96 -54.01 -27.80
N GLU A 260 -17.23 -54.32 -28.88
CA GLU A 260 -16.62 -55.65 -29.10
C GLU A 260 -15.61 -56.03 -28.00
N ILE A 261 -14.77 -55.07 -27.57
CA ILE A 261 -13.77 -55.30 -26.52
C ILE A 261 -14.43 -55.54 -25.17
N VAL A 262 -15.41 -54.69 -24.81
CA VAL A 262 -16.13 -54.82 -23.54
C VAL A 262 -17.00 -56.07 -23.55
N GLY A 263 -17.67 -56.39 -24.65
CA GLY A 263 -18.51 -57.58 -24.81
C GLY A 263 -17.76 -58.91 -24.62
N ARG A 264 -16.44 -58.94 -24.87
CA ARG A 264 -15.57 -60.12 -24.64
C ARG A 264 -15.12 -60.28 -23.18
N LEU A 265 -15.29 -59.26 -22.33
CA LEU A 265 -14.97 -59.36 -20.92
C LEU A 265 -16.04 -60.18 -20.18
N PRO A 266 -15.69 -60.88 -19.08
CA PRO A 266 -16.70 -61.52 -18.23
C PRO A 266 -17.74 -60.51 -17.76
N ALA A 267 -19.00 -60.92 -17.62
CA ALA A 267 -20.11 -60.04 -17.23
C ALA A 267 -19.82 -59.20 -15.96
N GLN A 268 -19.14 -59.81 -14.98
CA GLN A 268 -18.67 -59.12 -13.77
C GLN A 268 -17.70 -57.98 -14.09
N SER A 269 -16.72 -58.20 -14.98
CA SER A 269 -15.76 -57.16 -15.40
C SER A 269 -16.42 -56.04 -16.20
N GLN A 270 -17.42 -56.36 -17.04
CA GLN A 270 -18.21 -55.34 -17.74
C GLN A 270 -18.95 -54.44 -16.74
N HIS A 271 -19.63 -55.06 -15.76
CA HIS A 271 -20.36 -54.33 -14.73
C HIS A 271 -19.43 -53.43 -13.90
N LEU A 272 -18.26 -53.94 -13.50
CA LEU A 272 -17.25 -53.14 -12.78
C LEU A 272 -16.79 -51.92 -13.60
N LEU A 273 -16.57 -52.06 -14.91
CA LEU A 273 -16.15 -50.93 -15.74
C LEU A 273 -17.20 -49.82 -15.84
N LEU A 274 -18.48 -50.19 -15.90
CA LEU A 274 -19.57 -49.21 -15.90
C LEU A 274 -19.62 -48.44 -14.58
N MET A 275 -19.39 -49.11 -13.44
CA MET A 275 -19.35 -48.47 -12.13
C MET A 275 -18.12 -47.54 -11.98
N LEU A 276 -16.95 -48.00 -12.42
CA LEU A 276 -15.70 -47.24 -12.29
C LEU A 276 -15.67 -45.98 -13.18
N ALA A 277 -16.47 -45.94 -14.25
CA ALA A 277 -16.54 -44.79 -15.16
C ALA A 277 -17.06 -43.49 -14.50
N CYS A 278 -17.64 -43.59 -13.30
CA CYS A 278 -18.05 -42.45 -12.49
C CYS A 278 -16.87 -41.71 -11.85
N LEU A 279 -15.68 -42.31 -11.78
CA LEU A 279 -14.47 -41.67 -11.27
C LEU A 279 -13.61 -41.16 -12.43
N PRO A 280 -13.35 -39.83 -12.51
CA PRO A 280 -12.40 -39.26 -13.47
C PRO A 280 -10.98 -39.86 -13.32
N ALA A 281 -10.53 -40.02 -12.08
CA ALA A 281 -9.31 -40.74 -11.72
C ALA A 281 -9.52 -41.52 -10.42
N MET A 282 -8.94 -42.72 -10.35
CA MET A 282 -9.20 -43.67 -9.25
C MET A 282 -7.94 -44.44 -8.83
N SER A 283 -7.66 -44.49 -7.54
CA SER A 283 -6.71 -45.47 -7.00
C SER A 283 -7.32 -46.88 -7.00
N GLY A 284 -6.50 -47.91 -6.79
CA GLY A 284 -7.03 -49.25 -6.53
C GLY A 284 -7.96 -49.29 -5.30
N ALA A 285 -7.67 -48.51 -4.27
CA ALA A 285 -8.53 -48.40 -3.09
C ALA A 285 -9.87 -47.73 -3.42
N ASP A 286 -9.88 -46.67 -4.23
CA ASP A 286 -11.11 -46.01 -4.69
C ASP A 286 -11.98 -46.97 -5.50
N ALA A 287 -11.35 -47.72 -6.41
CA ALA A 287 -12.02 -48.70 -7.25
C ALA A 287 -12.70 -49.79 -6.41
N HIS A 288 -12.02 -50.29 -5.38
CA HIS A 288 -12.59 -51.25 -4.44
C HIS A 288 -13.73 -50.62 -3.60
N THR A 289 -13.55 -49.38 -3.13
CA THR A 289 -14.51 -48.69 -2.27
C THR A 289 -15.81 -48.39 -3.01
N LEU A 290 -15.73 -47.97 -4.28
CA LEU A 290 -16.90 -47.66 -5.10
C LEU A 290 -17.66 -48.94 -5.53
N THR A 291 -16.94 -50.02 -5.82
CA THR A 291 -17.55 -51.24 -6.38
C THR A 291 -17.88 -52.30 -5.34
N GLY A 292 -17.21 -52.29 -4.19
CA GLY A 292 -17.24 -53.37 -3.19
C GLY A 292 -16.49 -54.64 -3.62
N ASP A 293 -15.90 -54.67 -4.82
CA ASP A 293 -15.31 -55.87 -5.42
C ASP A 293 -13.77 -55.85 -5.31
N PRO A 294 -13.13 -56.87 -4.70
CA PRO A 294 -11.67 -56.94 -4.61
C PRO A 294 -10.99 -57.19 -5.96
N GLY A 295 -11.74 -57.55 -7.00
CA GLY A 295 -11.27 -57.73 -8.38
C GLY A 295 -11.14 -56.43 -9.18
N ALA A 296 -11.74 -55.32 -8.73
CA ALA A 296 -11.69 -54.04 -9.43
C ALA A 296 -10.25 -53.47 -9.61
N PRO A 297 -9.36 -53.48 -8.59
CA PRO A 297 -7.97 -53.06 -8.76
C PRO A 297 -7.20 -53.93 -9.76
N LEU A 298 -7.44 -55.26 -9.74
CA LEU A 298 -6.81 -56.22 -10.64
C LEU A 298 -7.26 -56.03 -12.09
N LEU A 299 -8.53 -55.65 -12.30
CA LEU A 299 -9.07 -55.32 -13.60
C LEU A 299 -8.40 -54.08 -14.19
N LEU A 300 -8.26 -53.00 -13.41
CA LEU A 300 -7.59 -51.77 -13.85
C LEU A 300 -6.13 -52.02 -14.26
N GLU A 301 -5.36 -52.75 -13.44
CA GLU A 301 -3.97 -53.10 -13.75
C GLU A 301 -3.87 -53.98 -15.01
N ARG A 302 -4.81 -54.93 -15.19
CA ARG A 302 -4.87 -55.78 -16.39
C ARG A 302 -5.16 -54.97 -17.66
N LEU A 303 -6.11 -54.04 -17.59
CA LEU A 303 -6.46 -53.17 -18.73
C LEU A 303 -5.31 -52.22 -19.07
N TYR A 304 -4.64 -51.65 -18.06
CA TYR A 304 -3.44 -50.84 -18.23
C TYR A 304 -2.32 -51.62 -18.94
N ARG A 305 -1.97 -52.82 -18.46
CA ARG A 305 -0.91 -53.66 -19.08
C ARG A 305 -1.23 -54.08 -20.51
N ARG A 306 -2.50 -54.34 -20.82
CA ARG A 306 -2.96 -54.70 -22.17
C ARG A 306 -3.16 -53.48 -23.09
N ARG A 307 -2.90 -52.26 -22.61
CA ARG A 307 -3.07 -50.98 -23.32
C ARG A 307 -4.51 -50.77 -23.81
N LEU A 308 -5.48 -51.23 -23.02
CA LEU A 308 -6.91 -51.13 -23.32
C LEU A 308 -7.48 -49.83 -22.73
N PHE A 309 -7.02 -48.69 -23.25
CA PHE A 309 -7.57 -47.35 -22.96
C PHE A 309 -7.62 -46.96 -21.47
N VAL A 310 -6.74 -47.54 -20.66
CA VAL A 310 -6.49 -47.17 -19.26
C VAL A 310 -5.08 -46.64 -19.15
N GLU A 311 -4.93 -45.47 -18.54
CA GLU A 311 -3.65 -44.82 -18.26
C GLU A 311 -3.39 -44.82 -16.75
N ARG A 312 -2.11 -44.77 -16.36
CA ARG A 312 -1.70 -44.68 -14.95
C ARG A 312 -0.94 -43.38 -14.68
N ARG A 313 -1.22 -42.74 -13.56
CA ARG A 313 -0.61 -41.48 -13.09
C ARG A 313 -0.27 -41.60 -11.62
N GLY A 314 1.02 -41.73 -11.30
CA GLY A 314 1.43 -42.17 -9.97
C GLY A 314 0.79 -43.51 -9.62
N ASP A 315 -0.06 -43.52 -8.59
CA ASP A 315 -0.83 -44.69 -8.14
C ASP A 315 -2.32 -44.66 -8.53
N SER A 316 -2.74 -43.67 -9.31
CA SER A 316 -4.10 -43.56 -9.83
C SER A 316 -4.20 -44.05 -11.28
N TYR A 317 -5.34 -44.62 -11.63
CA TYR A 317 -5.75 -45.00 -12.98
C TYR A 317 -6.78 -44.01 -13.52
N ALA A 318 -6.75 -43.76 -14.83
CA ALA A 318 -7.74 -42.96 -15.52
C ALA A 318 -8.13 -43.63 -16.85
N PHE A 319 -9.41 -43.56 -17.21
CA PHE A 319 -9.85 -43.98 -18.54
C PHE A 319 -9.46 -42.93 -19.57
N HIS A 320 -8.94 -43.38 -20.70
CA HIS A 320 -8.77 -42.52 -21.87
C HIS A 320 -10.12 -41.90 -22.27
N GLY A 321 -10.14 -40.62 -22.64
CA GLY A 321 -11.37 -39.83 -22.74
C GLY A 321 -12.49 -40.44 -23.60
N LEU A 322 -12.18 -41.06 -24.74
CA LEU A 322 -13.17 -41.76 -25.57
C LEU A 322 -13.74 -43.02 -24.90
N PHE A 323 -12.89 -43.77 -24.19
CA PHE A 323 -13.30 -44.99 -23.51
C PHE A 323 -14.12 -44.67 -22.26
N GLY A 324 -13.72 -43.66 -21.49
CA GLY A 324 -14.52 -43.15 -20.38
C GLY A 324 -15.88 -42.61 -20.84
N ALA A 325 -15.92 -41.86 -21.95
CA ALA A 325 -17.19 -41.38 -22.53
C ALA A 325 -18.09 -42.53 -23.00
N PHE A 326 -17.53 -43.54 -23.68
CA PHE A 326 -18.23 -44.76 -24.07
C PHE A 326 -18.81 -45.49 -22.84
N LEU A 327 -17.99 -45.72 -21.80
CA LEU A 327 -18.44 -46.40 -20.58
C LEU A 327 -19.51 -45.61 -19.84
N ARG A 328 -19.40 -44.27 -19.77
CA ARG A 328 -20.46 -43.43 -19.19
C ARG A 328 -21.76 -43.46 -19.99
N GLN A 329 -21.67 -43.52 -21.32
CA GLN A 329 -22.85 -43.68 -22.17
C GLN A 329 -23.50 -45.06 -21.98
N GLN A 330 -22.70 -46.13 -22.01
CA GLN A 330 -23.18 -47.48 -21.70
C GLN A 330 -23.76 -47.58 -20.28
N ALA A 331 -23.17 -46.87 -19.31
CA ALA A 331 -23.69 -46.81 -17.95
C ALA A 331 -25.04 -46.08 -17.89
N ARG A 332 -25.28 -45.06 -18.72
CA ARG A 332 -26.58 -44.39 -18.84
C ARG A 332 -27.65 -45.28 -19.46
N GLU A 333 -27.27 -46.17 -20.38
CA GLU A 333 -28.17 -47.07 -21.09
C GLU A 333 -28.47 -48.36 -20.30
N LEU A 334 -27.47 -48.91 -19.60
CA LEU A 334 -27.54 -50.24 -18.98
C LEU A 334 -27.70 -50.21 -17.45
N LEU A 335 -27.31 -49.14 -16.77
CA LEU A 335 -27.56 -49.00 -15.33
C LEU A 335 -28.87 -48.28 -15.09
N ASP A 336 -29.59 -48.73 -14.06
CA ASP A 336 -30.73 -48.00 -13.54
C ASP A 336 -30.36 -46.54 -13.18
N PRO A 337 -31.16 -45.53 -13.56
CA PRO A 337 -30.86 -44.13 -13.29
C PRO A 337 -30.61 -43.82 -11.82
N ALA A 338 -31.37 -44.41 -10.89
CA ALA A 338 -31.18 -44.18 -9.46
C ALA A 338 -29.86 -44.79 -8.98
N ARG A 339 -29.53 -45.99 -9.47
CA ARG A 339 -28.22 -46.63 -9.19
C ARG A 339 -27.05 -45.80 -9.72
N ARG A 340 -27.16 -45.22 -10.91
CA ARG A 340 -26.12 -44.37 -11.51
C ARG A 340 -25.89 -43.08 -10.71
N LEU A 341 -26.97 -42.41 -10.31
CA LEU A 341 -26.88 -41.22 -9.44
C LEU A 341 -26.22 -41.56 -8.10
N ALA A 342 -26.62 -42.69 -7.49
CA ALA A 342 -26.03 -43.16 -6.23
C ALA A 342 -24.52 -43.45 -6.36
N LEU A 343 -24.08 -44.10 -7.43
CA LEU A 343 -22.66 -44.37 -7.68
C LEU A 343 -21.85 -43.08 -7.88
N THR A 344 -22.40 -42.10 -8.59
CA THR A 344 -21.71 -40.83 -8.81
C THR A 344 -21.62 -40.02 -7.51
N ALA A 345 -22.65 -40.05 -6.67
CA ALA A 345 -22.62 -39.46 -5.33
C ALA A 345 -21.60 -40.16 -4.41
N GLN A 346 -21.46 -41.49 -4.51
CA GLN A 346 -20.42 -42.23 -3.79
C GLN A 346 -19.02 -41.87 -4.30
N ALA A 347 -18.84 -41.72 -5.62
CA ALA A 347 -17.59 -41.26 -6.20
C ALA A 347 -17.21 -39.85 -5.68
N ALA A 348 -18.18 -38.94 -5.59
CA ALA A 348 -17.98 -37.61 -4.99
C ALA A 348 -17.55 -37.69 -3.51
N ALA A 349 -18.16 -38.58 -2.73
CA ALA A 349 -17.78 -38.81 -1.33
C ALA A 349 -16.37 -39.38 -1.17
N ILE A 350 -15.96 -40.30 -2.05
CA ILE A 350 -14.59 -40.83 -2.09
C ILE A 350 -13.59 -39.72 -2.45
N ALA A 351 -13.92 -38.85 -3.39
CA ALA A 351 -13.09 -37.70 -3.74
C ALA A 351 -12.93 -36.73 -2.56
N ASP A 352 -14.02 -36.42 -1.84
CA ASP A 352 -13.99 -35.55 -0.65
C ASP A 352 -13.13 -36.14 0.47
N ALA A 353 -13.30 -37.44 0.76
CA ALA A 353 -12.53 -38.14 1.81
C ALA A 353 -11.02 -38.09 1.57
N HIS A 354 -10.59 -38.11 0.30
CA HIS A 354 -9.19 -38.01 -0.09
C HIS A 354 -8.71 -36.57 -0.33
N GLY A 355 -9.51 -35.54 0.00
CA GLY A 355 -9.12 -34.13 -0.13
C GLY A 355 -9.13 -33.59 -1.55
N ARG A 356 -9.76 -34.28 -2.51
CA ARG A 356 -9.93 -33.84 -3.90
C ARG A 356 -11.18 -32.95 -4.02
N ILE A 357 -11.09 -31.76 -3.43
CA ILE A 357 -12.23 -30.85 -3.19
C ILE A 357 -12.95 -30.47 -4.50
N ASP A 358 -12.21 -30.01 -5.50
CA ASP A 358 -12.77 -29.54 -6.79
C ASP A 358 -13.46 -30.67 -7.57
N GLU A 359 -12.87 -31.87 -7.55
CA GLU A 359 -13.46 -33.08 -8.14
C GLU A 359 -14.75 -33.48 -7.43
N ALA A 360 -14.74 -33.50 -6.09
CA ALA A 360 -15.92 -33.81 -5.29
C ALA A 360 -17.06 -32.81 -5.53
N ALA A 361 -16.76 -31.50 -5.56
CA ALA A 361 -17.74 -30.46 -5.83
C ALA A 361 -18.39 -30.65 -7.21
N SER A 362 -17.57 -30.86 -8.24
CA SER A 362 -18.05 -31.06 -9.62
C SER A 362 -18.97 -32.28 -9.73
N LEU A 363 -18.60 -33.41 -9.12
CA LEU A 363 -19.41 -34.62 -9.12
C LEU A 363 -20.73 -34.42 -8.35
N TYR A 364 -20.73 -33.76 -7.20
CA TYR A 364 -21.97 -33.46 -6.47
C TYR A 364 -22.89 -32.52 -7.26
N ILE A 365 -22.35 -31.53 -7.98
CA ILE A 365 -23.10 -30.61 -8.83
C ILE A 365 -23.71 -31.36 -10.02
N GLU A 366 -22.95 -32.25 -10.68
CA GLU A 366 -23.42 -33.04 -11.84
C GLU A 366 -24.69 -33.83 -11.52
N VAL A 367 -24.74 -34.46 -10.34
CA VAL A 367 -25.90 -35.26 -9.91
C VAL A 367 -26.89 -34.50 -9.04
N GLN A 368 -26.74 -33.18 -8.90
CA GLN A 368 -27.59 -32.34 -8.04
C GLN A 368 -27.71 -32.90 -6.61
N ALA A 369 -26.64 -33.51 -6.11
CA ALA A 369 -26.57 -34.06 -4.76
C ALA A 369 -26.30 -32.94 -3.75
N HIS A 370 -27.30 -32.06 -3.59
CA HIS A 370 -27.19 -30.81 -2.83
C HIS A 370 -26.76 -31.03 -1.39
N GLN A 371 -27.20 -32.10 -0.72
CA GLN A 371 -26.77 -32.42 0.65
C GLN A 371 -25.27 -32.77 0.74
N GLY A 372 -24.76 -33.52 -0.24
CA GLY A 372 -23.34 -33.87 -0.31
C GLY A 372 -22.47 -32.63 -0.57
N LEU A 373 -22.90 -31.78 -1.50
CA LEU A 373 -22.25 -30.51 -1.78
C LEU A 373 -22.24 -29.59 -0.54
N ALA A 374 -23.39 -29.41 0.11
CA ALA A 374 -23.50 -28.62 1.34
C ALA A 374 -22.54 -29.13 2.43
N GLY A 375 -22.48 -30.45 2.65
CA GLY A 375 -21.55 -31.05 3.61
C GLY A 375 -20.08 -30.81 3.29
N LEU A 376 -19.70 -30.89 2.00
CA LEU A 376 -18.35 -30.56 1.53
C LEU A 376 -18.02 -29.08 1.82
N LEU A 377 -18.92 -28.18 1.46
CA LEU A 377 -18.74 -26.74 1.67
C LEU A 377 -18.58 -26.40 3.15
N LEU A 378 -19.42 -26.94 4.03
CA LEU A 378 -19.33 -26.71 5.48
C LEU A 378 -17.99 -27.15 6.07
N ARG A 379 -17.43 -28.29 5.62
CA ARG A 379 -16.13 -28.79 6.09
C ARG A 379 -14.95 -27.96 5.58
N ARG A 380 -15.05 -27.36 4.38
CA ARG A 380 -13.91 -26.73 3.68
C ARG A 380 -13.96 -25.20 3.65
N ALA A 381 -15.11 -24.57 3.94
CA ALA A 381 -15.33 -23.13 3.78
C ALA A 381 -14.30 -22.27 4.53
N ALA A 382 -13.97 -22.62 5.79
CA ALA A 382 -12.98 -21.87 6.58
C ALA A 382 -11.61 -21.79 5.88
N GLY A 383 -11.09 -22.94 5.42
CA GLY A 383 -9.81 -23.01 4.70
C GLY A 383 -9.85 -22.35 3.33
N MET A 384 -10.99 -22.44 2.62
CA MET A 384 -11.19 -21.76 1.34
C MET A 384 -11.21 -20.24 1.49
N VAL A 385 -11.89 -19.70 2.50
CA VAL A 385 -11.89 -18.26 2.78
C VAL A 385 -10.49 -17.78 3.16
N ALA A 386 -9.81 -18.48 4.08
CA ALA A 386 -8.46 -18.12 4.52
C ALA A 386 -7.45 -18.08 3.36
N SER A 387 -7.52 -19.08 2.46
CA SER A 387 -6.66 -19.17 1.26
C SER A 387 -7.08 -18.26 0.09
N GLY A 388 -8.17 -17.49 0.23
CA GLY A 388 -8.66 -16.58 -0.81
C GLY A 388 -9.54 -17.22 -1.89
N ARG A 389 -9.91 -18.49 -1.78
CA ARG A 389 -10.83 -19.21 -2.68
C ARG A 389 -12.32 -18.89 -2.42
N GLY A 390 -12.61 -17.67 -1.97
CA GLY A 390 -13.97 -17.23 -1.65
C GLY A 390 -14.90 -17.19 -2.86
N GLN A 391 -14.36 -16.99 -4.07
CA GLN A 391 -15.16 -16.99 -5.31
C GLN A 391 -15.64 -18.40 -5.69
N SER A 392 -14.76 -19.42 -5.67
CA SER A 392 -15.15 -20.80 -5.93
C SER A 392 -16.21 -21.27 -4.93
N LEU A 393 -16.05 -20.89 -3.64
CA LEU A 393 -17.06 -21.12 -2.61
C LEU A 393 -18.42 -20.53 -3.02
N ARG A 394 -18.48 -19.27 -3.44
CA ARG A 394 -19.74 -18.63 -3.87
C ARG A 394 -20.36 -19.28 -5.12
N LEU A 395 -19.54 -19.67 -6.09
CA LEU A 395 -20.02 -20.36 -7.29
C LEU A 395 -20.68 -21.70 -6.94
N TRP A 396 -20.00 -22.53 -6.14
CA TRP A 396 -20.57 -23.81 -5.71
C TRP A 396 -21.81 -23.63 -4.84
N MET A 397 -21.85 -22.59 -4.00
CA MET A 397 -23.03 -22.24 -3.23
C MET A 397 -24.21 -21.81 -4.10
N SER A 398 -23.98 -21.16 -5.25
CA SER A 398 -25.04 -20.79 -6.18
C SER A 398 -25.73 -21.99 -6.85
N CYS A 399 -25.08 -23.17 -6.82
CA CYS A 399 -25.66 -24.44 -7.27
C CYS A 399 -26.58 -25.09 -6.22
N LEU A 400 -26.63 -24.56 -4.99
CA LEU A 400 -27.53 -25.06 -3.95
C LEU A 400 -28.92 -24.40 -4.05
N PRO A 401 -30.00 -25.12 -3.74
CA PRO A 401 -31.34 -24.56 -3.61
C PRO A 401 -31.42 -23.43 -2.57
N ALA A 402 -32.22 -22.40 -2.83
CA ALA A 402 -32.31 -21.23 -1.97
C ALA A 402 -32.86 -21.54 -0.55
N ASP A 403 -33.73 -22.54 -0.42
CA ASP A 403 -34.31 -23.03 0.83
C ASP A 403 -33.29 -23.75 1.72
N MET A 404 -32.17 -24.24 1.16
CA MET A 404 -31.08 -24.79 1.98
C MET A 404 -30.40 -23.73 2.84
N ALA A 405 -30.40 -22.47 2.40
CA ALA A 405 -29.84 -21.39 3.20
C ALA A 405 -30.63 -21.15 4.50
N ASP A 406 -31.94 -21.39 4.49
CA ASP A 406 -32.82 -21.24 5.66
C ASP A 406 -32.74 -22.45 6.59
N THR A 407 -32.51 -23.65 6.04
CA THR A 407 -32.40 -24.89 6.83
C THR A 407 -30.98 -25.18 7.33
N GLN A 408 -29.95 -24.59 6.73
CA GLN A 408 -28.54 -24.73 7.13
C GLN A 408 -27.86 -23.36 7.34
N PRO A 409 -27.99 -22.77 8.54
CA PRO A 409 -27.54 -21.41 8.82
C PRO A 409 -26.02 -21.19 8.62
N TRP A 410 -25.20 -22.22 8.81
CA TRP A 410 -23.75 -22.15 8.59
C TRP A 410 -23.36 -21.92 7.13
N LEU A 411 -24.18 -22.36 6.16
CA LEU A 411 -23.95 -22.00 4.76
C LEU A 411 -24.12 -20.50 4.58
N ALA A 412 -25.24 -19.93 5.04
CA ALA A 412 -25.46 -18.48 4.98
C ALA A 412 -24.34 -17.69 5.68
N TYR A 413 -23.85 -18.18 6.83
CA TYR A 413 -22.68 -17.60 7.50
C TYR A 413 -21.44 -17.54 6.59
N TRP A 414 -21.02 -18.68 6.02
CA TRP A 414 -19.82 -18.74 5.17
C TRP A 414 -19.98 -17.96 3.87
N HIS A 415 -21.19 -17.89 3.30
CA HIS A 415 -21.48 -17.01 2.17
C HIS A 415 -21.21 -15.55 2.53
N GLY A 416 -21.77 -15.09 3.65
CA GLY A 416 -21.58 -13.73 4.15
C GLY A 416 -20.11 -13.43 4.43
N VAL A 417 -19.40 -14.32 5.13
CA VAL A 417 -17.96 -14.16 5.41
C VAL A 417 -17.14 -14.06 4.11
N SER A 418 -17.43 -14.89 3.10
CA SER A 418 -16.72 -14.86 1.81
C SER A 418 -16.88 -13.52 1.05
N LEU A 419 -17.95 -12.78 1.36
CA LEU A 419 -18.28 -11.48 0.75
C LEU A 419 -17.80 -10.29 1.59
N ALA A 420 -17.41 -10.49 2.85
CA ALA A 420 -17.18 -9.40 3.82
C ALA A 420 -16.15 -8.38 3.33
N ASP A 421 -15.13 -8.83 2.60
CA ASP A 421 -14.07 -7.98 2.06
C ASP A 421 -14.44 -7.31 0.73
N ALA A 422 -15.18 -8.00 -0.14
CA ALA A 422 -15.49 -7.51 -1.48
C ALA A 422 -16.79 -6.68 -1.53
N GLN A 423 -17.79 -7.07 -0.74
CA GLN A 423 -19.14 -6.50 -0.73
C GLN A 423 -19.68 -6.48 0.71
N PRO A 424 -19.11 -5.67 1.62
CA PRO A 424 -19.44 -5.71 3.05
C PRO A 424 -20.94 -5.47 3.35
N LEU A 425 -21.60 -4.61 2.57
CA LEU A 425 -23.05 -4.40 2.68
C LEU A 425 -23.87 -5.64 2.34
N HIS A 426 -23.51 -6.33 1.25
CA HIS A 426 -24.20 -7.55 0.84
C HIS A 426 -23.92 -8.68 1.83
N ALA A 427 -22.66 -8.82 2.26
CA ALA A 427 -22.24 -9.72 3.33
C ALA A 427 -23.06 -9.53 4.60
N ARG A 428 -23.20 -8.28 5.08
CA ARG A 428 -23.96 -7.96 6.29
C ARG A 428 -25.41 -8.42 6.19
N ARG A 429 -26.08 -8.19 5.06
CA ARG A 429 -27.47 -8.63 4.84
C ARG A 429 -27.62 -10.14 4.96
N ILE A 430 -26.66 -10.91 4.44
CA ILE A 430 -26.66 -12.37 4.52
C ILE A 430 -26.35 -12.85 5.94
N LEU A 431 -25.34 -12.26 6.59
CA LEU A 431 -24.98 -12.60 7.97
C LEU A 431 -26.11 -12.33 8.96
N ILE A 432 -26.91 -11.27 8.76
CA ILE A 432 -28.11 -11.00 9.58
C ILE A 432 -29.15 -12.12 9.42
N ARG A 433 -29.29 -12.73 8.25
CA ARG A 433 -30.17 -13.89 8.07
C ARG A 433 -29.64 -15.11 8.80
N ALA A 434 -28.33 -15.37 8.70
CA ALA A 434 -27.69 -16.46 9.43
C ALA A 434 -27.86 -16.30 10.96
N GLU A 435 -27.66 -15.09 11.48
CA GLU A 435 -27.85 -14.77 12.90
C GLU A 435 -29.27 -15.09 13.40
N ARG A 436 -30.30 -14.65 12.66
CA ARG A 436 -31.70 -14.96 13.00
C ARG A 436 -32.00 -16.45 12.98
N ALA A 437 -31.44 -17.18 12.02
CA ALA A 437 -31.64 -18.61 11.92
C ALA A 437 -30.96 -19.36 13.08
N PHE A 438 -29.77 -18.92 13.52
CA PHE A 438 -29.12 -19.45 14.73
C PHE A 438 -29.91 -19.12 16.01
N GLU A 439 -30.48 -17.91 16.11
CA GLU A 439 -31.35 -17.54 17.23
C GLU A 439 -32.59 -18.44 17.30
N GLN A 440 -33.25 -18.70 16.17
CA GLN A 440 -34.42 -19.59 16.10
C GLN A 440 -34.06 -21.05 16.44
N ALA A 441 -32.84 -21.47 16.11
CA ALA A 441 -32.32 -22.80 16.45
C ALA A 441 -31.86 -22.93 17.92
N GLY A 442 -31.76 -21.83 18.67
CA GLY A 442 -31.25 -21.83 20.05
C GLY A 442 -29.73 -22.06 20.17
N ASP A 443 -28.97 -21.93 19.07
CA ASP A 443 -27.51 -22.12 19.04
C ASP A 443 -26.79 -20.79 19.34
N LEU A 444 -26.58 -20.53 20.64
CA LEU A 444 -25.96 -19.28 21.10
C LEU A 444 -24.51 -19.10 20.59
N PRO A 445 -23.59 -20.09 20.66
CA PRO A 445 -22.26 -19.95 20.09
C PRO A 445 -22.27 -19.59 18.59
N ALA A 446 -23.07 -20.26 17.77
CA ALA A 446 -23.14 -19.99 16.34
C ALA A 446 -23.79 -18.63 16.02
N ARG A 447 -24.79 -18.23 16.81
CA ARG A 447 -25.35 -16.87 16.75
C ARG A 447 -24.26 -15.82 17.00
N LEU A 448 -23.39 -16.02 17.99
CA LEU A 448 -22.32 -15.08 18.32
C LEU A 448 -21.20 -15.05 17.25
N HIS A 449 -20.93 -16.17 16.57
CA HIS A 449 -20.10 -16.17 15.36
C HIS A 449 -20.67 -15.21 14.30
N ALA A 450 -21.97 -15.29 14.03
CA ALA A 450 -22.63 -14.44 13.05
C ALA A 450 -22.60 -12.96 13.47
N VAL A 451 -22.91 -12.64 14.73
CA VAL A 451 -22.84 -11.26 15.25
C VAL A 451 -21.43 -10.69 15.18
N SER A 452 -20.41 -11.49 15.54
CA SER A 452 -19.00 -11.08 15.44
C SER A 452 -18.58 -10.76 14.00
N ALA A 453 -19.04 -11.58 13.03
CA ALA A 453 -18.83 -11.33 11.60
C ALA A 453 -19.58 -10.07 11.13
N ILE A 454 -20.82 -9.85 11.56
CA ILE A 454 -21.61 -8.64 11.28
C ILE A 454 -20.85 -7.40 11.74
N ILE A 455 -20.35 -7.38 12.98
CA ILE A 455 -19.57 -6.27 13.52
C ILE A 455 -18.33 -6.00 12.65
N GLY A 456 -17.67 -7.04 12.17
CA GLY A 456 -16.52 -6.93 11.25
C GLY A 456 -16.81 -6.18 9.95
N THR A 457 -18.03 -6.32 9.42
CA THR A 457 -18.39 -5.66 8.16
C THR A 457 -18.44 -4.13 8.28
N TYR A 458 -18.64 -3.57 9.48
CA TYR A 458 -18.62 -2.12 9.69
C TYR A 458 -17.22 -1.54 9.54
N ASP A 459 -16.22 -2.23 10.08
CA ASP A 459 -14.80 -1.86 9.93
C ASP A 459 -14.33 -1.97 8.47
N ALA A 460 -14.86 -2.93 7.71
CA ALA A 460 -14.54 -3.13 6.29
C ALA A 460 -15.25 -2.15 5.35
N GLU A 461 -16.52 -1.84 5.62
CA GLU A 461 -17.29 -0.88 4.83
C GLU A 461 -16.87 0.57 5.09
N TRP A 462 -16.67 0.91 6.38
CA TRP A 462 -16.43 2.27 6.85
C TRP A 462 -17.45 3.26 6.28
N ALA A 463 -18.75 3.08 6.58
CA ALA A 463 -19.81 3.96 6.06
C ALA A 463 -20.87 4.38 7.10
N ASP A 464 -21.60 3.44 7.70
CA ASP A 464 -22.68 3.75 8.65
C ASP A 464 -22.54 2.89 9.91
N PHE A 465 -22.41 3.53 11.07
CA PHE A 465 -22.25 2.88 12.38
C PHE A 465 -23.51 2.91 13.25
N SER A 466 -24.63 3.45 12.76
CA SER A 466 -25.87 3.68 13.53
C SER A 466 -26.44 2.41 14.16
N ALA A 467 -26.30 1.26 13.47
CA ALA A 467 -26.76 -0.03 13.94
C ALA A 467 -25.74 -0.80 14.80
N LEU A 468 -24.50 -0.32 14.93
CA LEU A 468 -23.45 -0.98 15.72
C LEU A 468 -23.80 -1.12 17.22
N PRO A 469 -24.40 -0.12 17.90
CA PRO A 469 -24.79 -0.26 19.31
C PRO A 469 -25.74 -1.43 19.58
N ARG A 470 -26.68 -1.70 18.65
CA ARG A 470 -27.58 -2.84 18.73
C ARG A 470 -26.81 -4.16 18.71
N TRP A 471 -25.90 -4.33 17.76
CA TRP A 471 -25.12 -5.57 17.63
C TRP A 471 -24.15 -5.77 18.79
N LEU A 472 -23.60 -4.68 19.33
CA LEU A 472 -22.79 -4.71 20.54
C LEU A 472 -23.59 -5.20 21.76
N ALA A 473 -24.85 -4.77 21.91
CA ALA A 473 -25.72 -5.25 22.98
C ALA A 473 -25.95 -6.77 22.88
N VAL A 474 -26.34 -7.26 21.70
CA VAL A 474 -26.53 -8.70 21.45
C VAL A 474 -25.26 -9.51 21.76
N LEU A 475 -24.09 -9.01 21.33
CA LEU A 475 -22.82 -9.68 21.59
C LEU A 475 -22.46 -9.69 23.08
N THR A 476 -22.71 -8.58 23.79
CA THR A 476 -22.42 -8.44 25.22
C THR A 476 -23.29 -9.36 26.06
N GLU A 477 -24.61 -9.38 25.81
CA GLU A 477 -25.56 -10.24 26.49
C GLU A 477 -25.26 -11.72 26.22
N GLY A 478 -24.97 -12.07 24.97
CA GLY A 478 -24.64 -13.45 24.59
C GLY A 478 -23.34 -13.95 25.21
N VAL A 479 -22.28 -13.12 25.27
CA VAL A 479 -21.02 -13.49 25.93
C VAL A 479 -21.21 -13.68 27.44
N GLN A 480 -22.06 -12.88 28.09
CA GLN A 480 -22.37 -13.05 29.51
C GLN A 480 -23.14 -14.33 29.81
N ALA A 481 -23.92 -14.83 28.85
CA ALA A 481 -24.68 -16.07 29.00
C ALA A 481 -23.84 -17.35 28.73
N LEU A 482 -22.65 -17.23 28.15
CA LEU A 482 -21.74 -18.35 27.92
C LEU A 482 -20.92 -18.68 29.16
N ASP A 483 -20.60 -19.98 29.34
CA ASP A 483 -19.61 -20.41 30.32
C ASP A 483 -18.19 -20.09 29.80
N PRO A 484 -17.43 -19.20 30.48
CA PRO A 484 -16.08 -18.83 30.08
C PRO A 484 -15.09 -19.99 30.00
N ALA A 485 -15.32 -21.09 30.73
CA ALA A 485 -14.43 -22.24 30.80
C ALA A 485 -14.67 -23.26 29.66
N ALA A 486 -15.85 -23.23 29.04
CA ALA A 486 -16.24 -24.15 27.96
C ALA A 486 -16.06 -23.55 26.56
N LEU A 487 -15.60 -22.30 26.47
CA LEU A 487 -15.42 -21.55 25.22
C LEU A 487 -14.15 -22.00 24.48
N ASP A 488 -14.29 -22.30 23.19
CA ASP A 488 -13.16 -22.49 22.29
C ASP A 488 -12.25 -21.23 22.27
N PRO A 489 -10.92 -21.36 22.42
CA PRO A 489 -10.01 -20.22 22.44
C PRO A 489 -10.09 -19.33 21.19
N ALA A 490 -10.33 -19.89 20.00
CA ALA A 490 -10.43 -19.12 18.77
C ALA A 490 -11.73 -18.31 18.71
N LEU A 491 -12.84 -18.86 19.22
CA LEU A 491 -14.07 -18.10 19.42
C LEU A 491 -13.90 -17.03 20.49
N ASP A 492 -13.33 -17.34 21.65
CA ASP A 492 -13.09 -16.39 22.75
C ASP A 492 -12.27 -15.18 22.28
N LEU A 493 -11.21 -15.42 21.50
CA LEU A 493 -10.39 -14.39 20.87
C LEU A 493 -11.21 -13.49 19.94
N ARG A 494 -12.03 -14.07 19.05
CA ARG A 494 -12.86 -13.32 18.09
C ARG A 494 -13.92 -12.48 18.79
N LEU A 495 -14.62 -13.04 19.78
CA LEU A 495 -15.69 -12.34 20.50
C LEU A 495 -15.12 -11.13 21.24
N HIS A 496 -14.08 -11.32 22.05
CA HIS A 496 -13.53 -10.25 22.87
C HIS A 496 -12.79 -9.18 22.06
N SER A 497 -12.09 -9.56 20.98
CA SER A 497 -11.45 -8.58 20.09
C SER A 497 -12.47 -7.73 19.32
N ARG A 498 -13.57 -8.32 18.84
CA ARG A 498 -14.64 -7.59 18.15
C ARG A 498 -15.50 -6.76 19.11
N MET A 499 -15.79 -7.25 20.31
CA MET A 499 -16.42 -6.45 21.36
C MET A 499 -15.55 -5.25 21.73
N ALA A 500 -14.25 -5.44 21.96
CA ALA A 500 -13.32 -4.34 22.25
C ALA A 500 -13.31 -3.31 21.11
N CYS A 501 -13.28 -3.77 19.86
CA CYS A 501 -13.35 -2.92 18.68
C CYS A 501 -14.66 -2.10 18.62
N ALA A 502 -15.81 -2.73 18.83
CA ALA A 502 -17.10 -2.05 18.81
C ALA A 502 -17.28 -1.09 19.99
N LEU A 503 -16.85 -1.49 21.19
CA LEU A 503 -16.80 -0.65 22.39
C LEU A 503 -15.93 0.57 22.15
N LEU A 504 -14.80 0.42 21.44
CA LEU A 504 -13.92 1.55 21.12
C LEU A 504 -14.60 2.62 20.27
N TYR A 505 -15.59 2.29 19.44
CA TYR A 505 -16.34 3.29 18.67
C TYR A 505 -17.56 3.83 19.40
N VAL A 506 -18.29 2.97 20.12
CA VAL A 506 -19.63 3.30 20.65
C VAL A 506 -19.60 3.72 22.13
N ALA A 507 -18.89 2.98 22.98
CA ALA A 507 -18.79 3.25 24.41
C ALA A 507 -17.35 3.12 24.96
N PRO A 508 -16.37 3.89 24.45
CA PRO A 508 -14.97 3.71 24.81
C PRO A 508 -14.63 3.94 26.30
N GLN A 509 -15.49 4.68 27.03
CA GLN A 509 -15.43 4.86 28.49
C GLN A 509 -15.95 3.67 29.31
N SER A 510 -16.52 2.66 28.67
CA SER A 510 -17.07 1.49 29.36
C SER A 510 -15.94 0.70 30.04
N PRO A 511 -16.09 0.29 31.32
CA PRO A 511 -15.11 -0.58 31.97
C PRO A 511 -14.99 -1.95 31.28
N LEU A 512 -16.02 -2.36 30.52
CA LEU A 512 -16.00 -3.60 29.73
C LEU A 512 -14.91 -3.58 28.64
N LEU A 513 -14.52 -2.40 28.13
CA LEU A 513 -13.51 -2.31 27.07
C LEU A 513 -12.17 -2.87 27.54
N ALA A 514 -11.70 -2.45 28.72
CA ALA A 514 -10.44 -2.92 29.27
C ALA A 514 -10.47 -4.43 29.59
N ALA A 515 -11.61 -4.93 30.09
CA ALA A 515 -11.81 -6.36 30.34
C ALA A 515 -11.78 -7.18 29.04
N CYS A 516 -12.44 -6.73 27.98
CA CYS A 516 -12.43 -7.39 26.67
C CYS A 516 -11.01 -7.42 26.08
N VAL A 517 -10.27 -6.31 26.17
CA VAL A 517 -8.88 -6.24 25.71
C VAL A 517 -7.99 -7.22 26.48
N GLN A 518 -8.12 -7.29 27.80
CA GLN A 518 -7.34 -8.23 28.61
C GLN A 518 -7.63 -9.68 28.22
N ARG A 519 -8.91 -10.03 28.06
CA ARG A 519 -9.31 -11.39 27.70
C ARG A 519 -8.88 -11.78 26.29
N ALA A 520 -9.06 -10.88 25.31
CA ALA A 520 -8.57 -11.09 23.94
C ALA A 520 -7.05 -11.32 23.90
N ARG A 521 -6.26 -10.64 24.74
CA ARG A 521 -4.81 -10.89 24.82
C ARG A 521 -4.46 -12.26 25.37
N LEU A 522 -5.16 -12.71 26.41
CA LEU A 522 -4.93 -14.05 26.98
C LEU A 522 -5.27 -15.15 25.97
N ALA A 523 -6.39 -14.99 25.25
CA ALA A 523 -6.79 -15.92 24.19
C ALA A 523 -5.85 -15.86 22.98
N LEU A 524 -5.24 -14.71 22.68
CA LEU A 524 -4.31 -14.55 21.55
C LEU A 524 -3.13 -15.52 21.65
N ASP A 525 -2.62 -15.78 22.84
CA ASP A 525 -1.47 -16.68 23.06
C ASP A 525 -1.86 -18.17 22.95
N GLN A 526 -3.15 -18.50 22.99
CA GLN A 526 -3.67 -19.88 22.96
C GLN A 526 -4.15 -20.33 21.57
N VAL A 527 -4.17 -19.42 20.59
CA VAL A 527 -4.68 -19.68 19.23
C VAL A 527 -3.53 -19.75 18.24
N ASP A 528 -3.41 -20.85 17.51
CA ASP A 528 -2.35 -21.03 16.49
C ASP A 528 -2.73 -20.49 15.10
N ASP A 529 -4.01 -20.21 14.84
CA ASP A 529 -4.49 -19.67 13.54
C ASP A 529 -3.92 -18.26 13.28
N PRO A 530 -3.00 -18.09 12.30
CA PRO A 530 -2.34 -16.81 12.05
C PRO A 530 -3.33 -15.73 11.59
N LEU A 531 -4.42 -16.10 10.91
CA LEU A 531 -5.43 -15.15 10.46
C LEU A 531 -6.23 -14.59 11.64
N ALA A 532 -6.74 -15.46 12.51
CA ALA A 532 -7.46 -15.03 13.72
C ALA A 532 -6.58 -14.15 14.63
N ARG A 533 -5.30 -14.51 14.79
CA ARG A 533 -4.34 -13.72 15.56
C ARG A 533 -4.13 -12.32 14.98
N LEU A 534 -3.99 -12.19 13.66
CA LEU A 534 -3.81 -10.88 13.00
C LEU A 534 -5.07 -10.01 13.07
N GLU A 535 -6.26 -10.59 12.87
CA GLU A 535 -7.50 -9.83 12.98
C GLU A 535 -7.70 -9.28 14.40
N ALA A 536 -7.49 -10.11 15.42
CA ALA A 536 -7.55 -9.68 16.81
C ALA A 536 -6.45 -8.65 17.13
N GLY A 537 -5.24 -8.89 16.63
CA GLY A 537 -4.11 -7.96 16.73
C GLY A 537 -4.43 -6.59 16.16
N ALA A 538 -5.10 -6.51 15.01
CA ALA A 538 -5.47 -5.23 14.40
C ALA A 538 -6.46 -4.43 15.28
N CYS A 539 -7.39 -5.11 15.96
CA CYS A 539 -8.29 -4.50 16.95
C CYS A 539 -7.52 -4.02 18.20
N LEU A 540 -6.62 -4.87 18.73
CA LEU A 540 -5.83 -4.55 19.92
C LEU A 540 -4.84 -3.39 19.68
N LEU A 541 -4.20 -3.36 18.50
CA LEU A 541 -3.29 -2.28 18.12
C LEU A 541 -4.02 -0.93 18.09
N ARG A 542 -5.27 -0.91 17.60
CA ARG A 542 -6.12 0.29 17.61
C ARG A 542 -6.44 0.76 19.03
N TYR A 543 -6.73 -0.17 19.94
CA TYR A 543 -6.92 0.18 21.34
C TYR A 543 -5.65 0.75 21.98
N PHE A 544 -4.48 0.13 21.75
CA PHE A 544 -3.22 0.63 22.31
C PHE A 544 -2.82 1.98 21.74
N ASP A 545 -3.15 2.23 20.47
CA ASP A 545 -3.01 3.53 19.83
C ASP A 545 -3.82 4.62 20.58
N TRP A 546 -5.08 4.34 20.91
CA TRP A 546 -5.96 5.27 21.63
C TRP A 546 -5.60 5.47 23.11
N MET A 547 -4.94 4.49 23.71
CA MET A 547 -4.53 4.51 25.12
C MET A 547 -3.06 4.90 25.31
N ASP A 548 -2.35 5.28 24.25
CA ASP A 548 -0.92 5.66 24.24
C ASP A 548 -0.02 4.66 24.94
N ASN A 549 -0.23 3.38 24.62
CA ASN A 549 0.54 2.31 25.21
C ASN A 549 1.60 1.81 24.21
N ALA A 550 2.58 2.66 23.91
CA ALA A 550 3.61 2.37 22.91
C ALA A 550 4.37 1.08 23.18
N GLY A 551 4.67 0.78 24.45
CA GLY A 551 5.30 -0.48 24.84
C GLY A 551 4.47 -1.71 24.45
N ARG A 552 3.15 -1.70 24.72
CA ARG A 552 2.25 -2.81 24.36
C ARG A 552 1.98 -2.89 22.86
N ALA A 553 1.87 -1.75 22.18
CA ALA A 553 1.72 -1.70 20.73
C ALA A 553 2.95 -2.30 20.03
N ASN A 554 4.16 -1.86 20.39
CA ASN A 554 5.40 -2.37 19.81
C ASN A 554 5.60 -3.87 20.10
N ALA A 555 5.27 -4.32 21.32
CA ALA A 555 5.32 -5.75 21.66
C ALA A 555 4.35 -6.58 20.80
N LEU A 556 3.12 -6.08 20.58
CA LEU A 556 2.12 -6.74 19.74
C LEU A 556 2.56 -6.80 18.27
N VAL A 557 3.12 -5.70 17.74
CA VAL A 557 3.65 -5.64 16.36
C VAL A 557 4.79 -6.65 16.19
N ALA A 558 5.70 -6.74 17.15
CA ALA A 558 6.79 -7.71 17.13
C ALA A 558 6.28 -9.16 17.20
N GLN A 559 5.29 -9.43 18.07
CA GLN A 559 4.70 -10.76 18.24
C GLN A 559 3.99 -11.26 16.98
N LEU A 560 3.26 -10.39 16.29
CA LEU A 560 2.40 -10.77 15.15
C LEU A 560 3.06 -10.56 13.79
N GLY A 561 4.27 -10.01 13.73
CA GLY A 561 5.00 -9.79 12.49
C GLY A 561 5.16 -11.07 11.65
N ALA A 562 5.53 -12.18 12.30
CA ALA A 562 5.69 -13.48 11.63
C ALA A 562 4.35 -14.06 11.14
N CYS A 563 3.24 -13.84 11.87
CA CYS A 563 1.92 -14.27 11.44
C CYS A 563 1.51 -13.59 10.12
N ALA A 564 1.88 -12.32 9.92
CA ALA A 564 1.58 -11.60 8.70
C ALA A 564 2.21 -12.28 7.48
N ASP A 565 3.42 -12.81 7.58
CA ASP A 565 4.11 -13.44 6.46
C ASP A 565 3.66 -14.89 6.18
N ASP A 566 2.90 -15.51 7.08
CA ASP A 566 2.44 -16.90 7.00
C ASP A 566 1.62 -17.19 5.72
N ALA A 567 1.87 -18.33 5.07
CA ALA A 567 1.21 -18.79 3.84
C ALA A 567 -0.32 -18.79 3.91
N ALA A 568 -0.90 -19.06 5.08
CA ALA A 568 -2.34 -19.17 5.31
C ALA A 568 -3.08 -17.82 5.31
N VAL A 569 -2.36 -16.68 5.42
CA VAL A 569 -2.99 -15.36 5.53
C VAL A 569 -3.21 -14.72 4.15
N GLY A 570 -4.44 -14.32 3.83
CA GLY A 570 -4.76 -13.62 2.60
C GLY A 570 -4.03 -12.29 2.40
N ALA A 571 -3.77 -11.88 1.15
CA ALA A 571 -3.09 -10.62 0.83
C ALA A 571 -3.85 -9.39 1.36
N SER A 572 -5.19 -9.39 1.30
CA SER A 572 -6.04 -8.34 1.87
C SER A 572 -5.77 -8.14 3.37
N HIS A 573 -5.74 -9.22 4.14
CA HIS A 573 -5.51 -9.17 5.59
C HIS A 573 -4.09 -8.71 5.93
N ARG A 574 -3.07 -9.14 5.18
CA ARG A 574 -1.69 -8.65 5.35
C ARG A 574 -1.59 -7.15 5.11
N VAL A 575 -2.17 -6.65 4.01
CA VAL A 575 -2.18 -5.22 3.71
C VAL A 575 -2.87 -4.47 4.84
N ARG A 576 -4.06 -4.90 5.30
CA ARG A 576 -4.75 -4.26 6.43
C ARG A 576 -3.92 -4.24 7.71
N TRP A 577 -3.18 -5.31 8.02
CA TRP A 577 -2.29 -5.36 9.16
C TRP A 577 -1.15 -4.35 9.02
N TYR A 578 -0.35 -4.42 7.94
CA TYR A 578 0.75 -3.49 7.70
C TYR A 578 0.27 -2.04 7.59
N SER A 579 -0.94 -1.82 7.09
CA SER A 579 -1.63 -0.54 7.06
C SER A 579 -1.89 0.05 8.46
N ARG A 580 -2.12 -0.78 9.46
CA ARG A 580 -2.27 -0.36 10.87
C ARG A 580 -0.90 -0.13 11.50
N VAL A 581 0.08 -1.00 11.22
CA VAL A 581 1.46 -0.87 11.70
C VAL A 581 2.16 0.39 11.16
N ALA A 582 1.97 0.71 9.86
CA ALA A 582 2.53 1.92 9.26
C ALA A 582 1.98 3.19 9.91
N ARG A 583 0.67 3.23 10.21
CA ARG A 583 0.06 4.34 10.94
C ARG A 583 0.61 4.50 12.35
N TRP A 584 0.78 3.37 13.04
CA TRP A 584 1.40 3.35 14.35
C TRP A 584 2.80 3.99 14.31
N TYR A 585 3.68 3.56 13.40
CA TYR A 585 5.02 4.15 13.27
C TYR A 585 5.02 5.62 12.82
N ASN A 586 4.10 6.02 11.93
CA ASN A 586 3.94 7.42 11.55
C ASN A 586 3.58 8.29 12.77
N LYS A 587 2.68 7.82 13.65
CA LYS A 587 2.29 8.54 14.88
C LYS A 587 3.45 8.65 15.87
N GLU A 588 4.21 7.57 16.07
CA GLU A 588 5.41 7.57 16.92
C GLU A 588 6.54 8.45 16.35
N GLY A 589 6.42 8.91 15.10
CA GLY A 589 7.42 9.73 14.42
C GLY A 589 8.60 8.93 13.86
N ASP A 590 8.52 7.58 13.85
CA ASP A 590 9.49 6.71 13.18
C ASP A 590 9.15 6.59 11.68
N LEU A 591 9.39 7.69 10.96
CA LEU A 591 9.11 7.81 9.53
C LEU A 591 9.87 6.76 8.70
N GLY A 592 11.03 6.30 9.17
CA GLY A 592 11.82 5.25 8.51
C GLY A 592 11.13 3.90 8.56
N GLN A 593 10.64 3.47 9.73
CA GLN A 593 9.81 2.27 9.85
C GLN A 593 8.52 2.39 9.07
N ALA A 594 7.83 3.54 9.20
CA ALA A 594 6.59 3.79 8.48
C ALA A 594 6.80 3.66 6.96
N GLN A 595 7.86 4.23 6.40
CA GLN A 595 8.22 4.10 4.99
C GLN A 595 8.45 2.65 4.57
N ARG A 596 9.22 1.88 5.37
CA ARG A 596 9.50 0.48 5.06
C ARG A 596 8.22 -0.36 5.04
N ILE A 597 7.38 -0.22 6.05
CA ILE A 597 6.12 -0.98 6.16
C ILE A 597 5.13 -0.57 5.08
N THR A 598 5.07 0.73 4.75
CA THR A 598 4.30 1.28 3.63
C THR A 598 4.78 0.63 2.31
N GLY A 599 6.09 0.55 2.08
CA GLY A 599 6.66 -0.15 0.92
C GLY A 599 6.32 -1.64 0.83
N VAL A 600 6.31 -2.35 1.96
CA VAL A 600 5.90 -3.77 2.03
C VAL A 600 4.44 -3.93 1.62
N ALA A 601 3.54 -3.14 2.20
CA ALA A 601 2.12 -3.18 1.86
C ALA A 601 1.86 -2.82 0.38
N ARG A 602 2.54 -1.80 -0.16
CA ARG A 602 2.47 -1.43 -1.58
C ARG A 602 2.87 -2.59 -2.49
N ARG A 603 3.96 -3.28 -2.16
CA ARG A 603 4.43 -4.44 -2.93
C ARG A 603 3.42 -5.57 -2.91
N ILE A 604 2.81 -5.86 -1.75
CA ILE A 604 1.75 -6.88 -1.65
C ILE A 604 0.53 -6.49 -2.51
N VAL A 605 0.11 -5.22 -2.50
CA VAL A 605 -0.99 -4.74 -3.34
C VAL A 605 -0.70 -4.95 -4.83
N ILE A 606 0.51 -4.60 -5.29
CA ILE A 606 0.93 -4.78 -6.69
C ILE A 606 1.02 -6.27 -7.04
N ASP A 607 1.73 -7.06 -6.24
CA ASP A 607 1.98 -8.47 -6.50
C ASP A 607 0.69 -9.30 -6.46
N ALA A 608 -0.26 -8.94 -5.60
CA ALA A 608 -1.57 -9.58 -5.49
C ALA A 608 -2.69 -8.84 -6.24
N GLY A 609 -2.35 -7.81 -7.05
CA GLY A 609 -3.24 -6.90 -7.80
C GLY A 609 -4.49 -6.43 -7.05
N LEU A 610 -4.36 -6.16 -5.75
CA LEU A 610 -5.47 -5.64 -4.95
C LEU A 610 -5.84 -4.23 -5.41
N ASP A 611 -7.06 -3.80 -5.12
CA ASP A 611 -7.47 -2.41 -5.35
C ASP A 611 -6.51 -1.44 -4.60
N PRO A 612 -5.78 -0.55 -5.32
CA PRO A 612 -4.86 0.39 -4.70
C PRO A 612 -5.50 1.29 -3.64
N VAL A 613 -6.81 1.57 -3.73
CA VAL A 613 -7.53 2.47 -2.82
C VAL A 613 -7.42 2.00 -1.36
N LEU A 614 -7.31 0.70 -1.11
CA LEU A 614 -7.16 0.13 0.24
C LEU A 614 -5.86 0.56 0.95
N PHE A 615 -4.87 1.02 0.19
CA PHE A 615 -3.54 1.37 0.70
C PHE A 615 -3.14 2.83 0.42
N GLN A 616 -3.62 3.43 -0.68
CA GLN A 616 -3.18 4.77 -1.12
C GLN A 616 -3.34 5.86 -0.05
N SER A 617 -4.34 5.78 0.84
CA SER A 617 -4.49 6.71 1.97
C SER A 617 -3.23 6.76 2.86
N LEU A 618 -2.54 5.64 3.06
CA LEU A 618 -1.33 5.57 3.89
C LEU A 618 -0.12 6.17 3.20
N GLU A 619 -0.02 5.97 1.89
CA GLU A 619 1.02 6.59 1.08
C GLU A 619 0.84 8.11 1.10
N VAL A 620 -0.40 8.62 1.07
CA VAL A 620 -0.67 10.05 1.32
C VAL A 620 -0.18 10.47 2.70
N HIS A 621 -0.54 9.78 3.80
CA HIS A 621 -0.06 10.15 5.14
C HIS A 621 1.48 10.15 5.24
N HIS A 622 2.16 9.20 4.61
CA HIS A 622 3.62 9.15 4.56
C HIS A 622 4.21 10.32 3.75
N LEU A 623 3.62 10.64 2.59
CA LEU A 623 4.03 11.78 1.77
C LEU A 623 3.86 13.10 2.53
N LEU A 624 2.76 13.25 3.27
CA LEU A 624 2.54 14.41 4.14
C LEU A 624 3.58 14.48 5.27
N GLY A 625 3.87 13.36 5.94
CA GLY A 625 4.90 13.29 6.99
C GLY A 625 6.32 13.58 6.50
N THR A 626 6.60 13.41 5.20
CA THR A 626 7.88 13.75 4.57
C THR A 626 7.89 15.15 3.92
N GLY A 627 6.76 15.86 3.92
CA GLY A 627 6.59 17.18 3.31
C GLY A 627 6.42 17.17 1.78
N ALA A 628 6.19 16.00 1.17
CA ALA A 628 6.00 15.84 -0.27
C ALA A 628 4.54 16.17 -0.71
N VAL A 629 4.10 17.40 -0.46
CA VAL A 629 2.70 17.84 -0.61
C VAL A 629 2.18 17.66 -2.04
N ASP A 630 2.95 17.99 -3.07
CA ASP A 630 2.51 17.86 -4.46
C ASP A 630 2.24 16.41 -4.87
N ALA A 631 3.11 15.49 -4.42
CA ALA A 631 2.92 14.06 -4.64
C ALA A 631 1.69 13.54 -3.89
N ALA A 632 1.47 14.02 -2.65
CA ALA A 632 0.29 13.68 -1.86
C ALA A 632 -1.01 14.14 -2.55
N ARG A 633 -1.06 15.37 -3.07
CA ARG A 633 -2.21 15.91 -3.80
C ARG A 633 -2.50 15.14 -5.09
N SER A 634 -1.46 14.85 -5.89
CA SER A 634 -1.62 14.06 -7.11
C SER A 634 -2.20 12.67 -6.82
N LEU A 635 -1.79 12.04 -5.72
CA LEU A 635 -2.33 10.76 -5.29
C LEU A 635 -3.78 10.87 -4.80
N LEU A 636 -4.12 11.93 -4.04
CA LEU A 636 -5.49 12.21 -3.61
C LEU A 636 -6.45 12.43 -4.79
N ASP A 637 -6.01 13.12 -5.85
CA ASP A 637 -6.81 13.31 -7.06
C ASP A 637 -7.11 11.99 -7.77
N GLN A 638 -6.11 11.09 -7.86
CA GLN A 638 -6.29 9.74 -8.39
C GLN A 638 -7.29 8.93 -7.55
N MET A 639 -7.16 8.99 -6.21
CA MET A 639 -8.08 8.32 -5.29
C MET A 639 -9.51 8.84 -5.44
N ARG A 640 -9.69 10.17 -5.59
CA ARG A 640 -11.00 10.80 -5.75
C ARG A 640 -11.66 10.40 -7.07
N ALA A 641 -10.91 10.33 -8.16
CA ALA A 641 -11.41 9.90 -9.45
C ALA A 641 -11.86 8.42 -9.47
N ALA A 642 -11.24 7.58 -8.64
CA ALA A 642 -11.59 6.16 -8.51
C ALA A 642 -12.73 5.89 -7.51
N LEU A 643 -13.15 6.87 -6.70
CA LEU A 643 -14.10 6.67 -5.62
C LEU A 643 -15.56 6.64 -6.14
N PRO A 644 -16.35 5.58 -5.86
CA PRO A 644 -17.78 5.59 -6.14
C PRO A 644 -18.51 6.65 -5.30
N ALA A 645 -19.52 7.31 -5.87
CA ALA A 645 -20.32 8.33 -5.19
C ALA A 645 -21.06 7.82 -3.92
N SER A 646 -21.15 6.51 -3.73
CA SER A 646 -21.89 5.86 -2.63
C SER A 646 -21.11 5.70 -1.32
N ARG A 647 -19.95 6.37 -1.13
CA ARG A 647 -19.08 6.20 0.05
C ARG A 647 -18.75 7.52 0.75
N PRO A 648 -19.69 8.11 1.52
CA PRO A 648 -19.52 9.44 2.10
C PRO A 648 -18.38 9.53 3.12
N LEU A 649 -18.13 8.51 3.93
CA LEU A 649 -17.03 8.55 4.90
C LEU A 649 -15.64 8.51 4.25
N GLN A 650 -15.48 7.77 3.15
CA GLN A 650 -14.20 7.78 2.43
C GLN A 650 -13.93 9.16 1.81
N LEU A 651 -14.99 9.85 1.37
CA LEU A 651 -14.88 11.24 0.91
C LEU A 651 -14.48 12.20 2.05
N VAL A 652 -15.03 12.02 3.26
CA VAL A 652 -14.63 12.78 4.46
C VAL A 652 -13.14 12.60 4.75
N GLU A 653 -12.61 11.37 4.69
CA GLU A 653 -11.17 11.11 4.88
C GLU A 653 -10.31 11.79 3.81
N LEU A 654 -10.72 11.72 2.53
CA LEU A 654 -9.98 12.36 1.44
C LEU A 654 -9.96 13.88 1.58
N ASN A 655 -11.09 14.48 1.97
CA ASN A 655 -11.16 15.93 2.21
C ASN A 655 -10.32 16.34 3.42
N ALA A 656 -10.27 15.53 4.48
CA ALA A 656 -9.41 15.79 5.64
C ALA A 656 -7.91 15.80 5.25
N LEU A 657 -7.49 14.88 4.38
CA LEU A 657 -6.12 14.83 3.86
C LEU A 657 -5.81 15.99 2.91
N ASP A 658 -6.79 16.41 2.09
CA ASP A 658 -6.64 17.58 1.22
C ASP A 658 -6.51 18.88 2.04
N ALA A 659 -7.30 19.02 3.11
CA ALA A 659 -7.17 20.15 4.04
C ALA A 659 -5.78 20.20 4.69
N GLN A 660 -5.21 19.04 5.04
CA GLN A 660 -3.81 18.96 5.53
C GLN A 660 -2.79 19.32 4.45
N CYS A 661 -2.99 18.91 3.19
CA CYS A 661 -2.13 19.33 2.08
C CYS A 661 -2.11 20.85 1.94
N LEU A 662 -3.28 21.50 2.00
CA LEU A 662 -3.42 22.95 1.92
C LEU A 662 -2.73 23.64 3.10
N ALA A 663 -2.87 23.11 4.32
CA ALA A 663 -2.20 23.63 5.50
C ALA A 663 -0.66 23.53 5.40
N LEU A 664 -0.13 22.39 4.94
CA LEU A 664 1.31 22.20 4.71
C LEU A 664 1.85 23.07 3.57
N ALA A 665 1.03 23.36 2.56
CA ALA A 665 1.35 24.27 1.47
C ALA A 665 1.26 25.76 1.86
N GLY A 666 0.75 26.08 3.06
CA GLY A 666 0.57 27.45 3.53
C GLY A 666 -0.70 28.16 3.02
N ASP A 667 -1.63 27.43 2.39
CA ASP A 667 -2.94 27.97 1.97
C ASP A 667 -3.96 27.91 3.12
N MET A 668 -3.95 28.95 3.95
CA MET A 668 -4.83 29.06 5.11
C MET A 668 -6.31 29.11 4.76
N ALA A 669 -6.69 29.87 3.73
CA ALA A 669 -8.09 30.06 3.36
C ALA A 669 -8.67 28.77 2.79
N GLY A 670 -7.91 28.09 1.91
CA GLY A 670 -8.28 26.78 1.38
C GLY A 670 -8.39 25.72 2.48
N ALA A 671 -7.37 25.61 3.35
CA ALA A 671 -7.38 24.64 4.45
C ALA A 671 -8.58 24.82 5.39
N LEU A 672 -8.89 26.07 5.76
CA LEU A 672 -10.03 26.38 6.63
C LEU A 672 -11.37 26.02 5.96
N HIS A 673 -11.55 26.37 4.68
CA HIS A 673 -12.77 26.07 3.94
C HIS A 673 -13.02 24.56 3.83
N VAL A 674 -12.00 23.80 3.42
CA VAL A 674 -12.11 22.34 3.28
C VAL A 674 -12.31 21.66 4.64
N ALA A 675 -11.67 22.14 5.71
CA ALA A 675 -11.86 21.62 7.07
C ALA A 675 -13.31 21.81 7.56
N GLN A 676 -13.93 22.97 7.29
CA GLN A 676 -15.33 23.24 7.62
C GLN A 676 -16.28 22.29 6.87
N GLU A 677 -16.09 22.14 5.56
CA GLU A 677 -16.91 21.26 4.73
C GLU A 677 -16.74 19.79 5.13
N THR A 678 -15.52 19.38 5.48
CA THR A 678 -15.22 18.03 5.99
C THR A 678 -15.99 17.73 7.27
N LEU A 679 -16.00 18.66 8.23
CA LEU A 679 -16.73 18.49 9.48
C LEU A 679 -18.24 18.41 9.25
N ARG A 680 -18.79 19.25 8.36
CA ARG A 680 -20.20 19.22 7.97
C ARG A 680 -20.59 17.85 7.38
N LEU A 681 -19.82 17.35 6.42
CA LEU A 681 -20.03 16.04 5.80
C LEU A 681 -19.89 14.89 6.82
N ALA A 682 -18.94 15.00 7.77
CA ALA A 682 -18.78 14.02 8.83
C ALA A 682 -20.01 13.93 9.74
N VAL A 683 -20.62 15.08 10.07
CA VAL A 683 -21.85 15.15 10.85
C VAL A 683 -23.03 14.57 10.07
N ASP A 684 -23.21 14.96 8.81
CA ASP A 684 -24.28 14.48 7.93
C ASP A 684 -24.20 12.97 7.70
N ALA A 685 -22.98 12.41 7.62
CA ALA A 685 -22.74 10.98 7.46
C ALA A 685 -22.82 10.19 8.78
N GLY A 686 -23.05 10.85 9.92
CA GLY A 686 -23.18 10.17 11.22
C GLY A 686 -21.87 9.58 11.74
N VAL A 687 -20.71 10.20 11.43
CA VAL A 687 -19.42 9.79 12.01
C VAL A 687 -19.53 9.80 13.53
N PRO A 688 -19.14 8.71 14.22
CA PRO A 688 -19.15 8.68 15.68
C PRO A 688 -18.43 9.88 16.28
N ALA A 689 -19.01 10.51 17.31
CA ALA A 689 -18.50 11.76 17.87
C ALA A 689 -17.00 11.71 18.22
N ARG A 690 -16.49 10.55 18.65
CA ARG A 690 -15.05 10.34 18.95
C ARG A 690 -14.15 10.32 17.71
N GLU A 691 -14.62 9.77 16.59
CA GLU A 691 -13.90 9.83 15.31
C GLU A 691 -13.93 11.24 14.71
N ARG A 692 -14.97 12.02 15.04
CA ARG A 692 -15.11 13.42 14.63
C ARG A 692 -14.11 14.37 15.31
N VAL A 693 -13.64 14.02 16.52
CA VAL A 693 -12.74 14.84 17.34
C VAL A 693 -11.52 15.36 16.57
N ARG A 694 -10.93 14.55 15.68
CA ARG A 694 -9.76 14.99 14.87
C ARG A 694 -10.12 16.06 13.85
N PHE A 695 -11.34 16.04 13.30
CA PHE A 695 -11.83 17.07 12.39
C PHE A 695 -12.14 18.36 13.15
N ASP A 696 -12.76 18.25 14.34
CA ASP A 696 -12.99 19.38 15.25
C ASP A 696 -11.66 20.06 15.63
N ALA A 697 -10.65 19.26 16.04
CA ALA A 697 -9.33 19.76 16.41
C ALA A 697 -8.60 20.42 15.23
N PHE A 698 -8.58 19.78 14.06
CA PHE A 698 -7.93 20.35 12.87
C PHE A 698 -8.58 21.66 12.41
N LEU A 699 -9.92 21.75 12.46
CA LEU A 699 -10.64 22.99 12.20
C LEU A 699 -10.27 24.06 13.23
N GLY A 700 -10.20 23.70 14.51
CA GLY A 700 -9.73 24.59 15.58
C GLY A 700 -8.32 25.12 15.33
N ALA A 701 -7.39 24.27 14.89
CA ALA A 701 -6.02 24.65 14.56
C ALA A 701 -5.98 25.61 13.35
N CYS A 702 -6.81 25.39 12.33
CA CYS A 702 -6.97 26.32 11.22
C CYS A 702 -7.52 27.68 11.66
N HIS A 703 -8.51 27.70 12.55
CA HIS A 703 -9.02 28.95 13.15
C HIS A 703 -7.94 29.69 13.95
N ALA A 704 -7.13 28.99 14.75
CA ALA A 704 -6.04 29.58 15.50
C ALA A 704 -4.94 30.14 14.57
N TRP A 705 -4.63 29.45 13.48
CA TRP A 705 -3.72 29.94 12.45
C TRP A 705 -4.25 31.23 11.79
N ALA A 706 -5.57 31.30 11.53
CA ALA A 706 -6.24 32.50 11.06
C ALA A 706 -6.40 33.62 12.11
N GLY A 707 -5.96 33.41 13.35
CA GLY A 707 -6.11 34.37 14.45
C GLY A 707 -7.52 34.45 15.05
N ALA A 708 -8.43 33.57 14.63
CA ALA A 708 -9.80 33.48 15.14
C ALA A 708 -9.84 32.61 16.42
N TYR A 709 -9.15 33.07 17.48
CA TYR A 709 -8.93 32.28 18.69
C TYR A 709 -10.21 31.84 19.41
N VAL A 710 -11.27 32.66 19.41
CA VAL A 710 -12.57 32.30 20.03
C VAL A 710 -13.19 31.09 19.33
N ALA A 711 -13.17 31.05 18.00
CA ALA A 711 -13.66 29.91 17.24
C ALA A 711 -12.77 28.67 17.47
N ALA A 712 -11.45 28.86 17.51
CA ALA A 712 -10.50 27.79 17.82
C ALA A 712 -10.78 27.14 19.18
N GLN A 713 -10.97 27.96 20.22
CA GLN A 713 -11.29 27.51 21.58
C GLN A 713 -12.62 26.75 21.64
N ALA A 714 -13.64 27.18 20.89
CA ALA A 714 -14.91 26.47 20.82
C ALA A 714 -14.75 25.08 20.19
N CYS A 715 -14.02 24.97 19.07
CA CYS A 715 -13.71 23.70 18.41
C CYS A 715 -12.94 22.75 19.35
N TYR A 716 -11.87 23.24 20.00
CA TYR A 716 -11.09 22.43 20.93
C TYR A 716 -11.86 22.05 22.19
N GLY A 717 -12.75 22.93 22.68
CA GLY A 717 -13.66 22.60 23.79
C GLY A 717 -14.57 21.41 23.47
N GLN A 718 -15.14 21.38 22.25
CA GLN A 718 -15.94 20.24 21.78
C GLN A 718 -15.08 18.98 21.59
N ALA A 719 -13.90 19.13 20.99
CA ALA A 719 -12.96 18.04 20.75
C ALA A 719 -12.54 17.37 22.07
N VAL A 720 -12.11 18.16 23.06
CA VAL A 720 -11.69 17.67 24.39
C VAL A 720 -12.86 17.01 25.14
N ALA A 721 -14.07 17.57 25.07
CA ALA A 721 -15.25 16.99 25.72
C ALA A 721 -15.64 15.62 25.15
N ALA A 722 -15.41 15.39 23.86
CA ALA A 722 -15.70 14.13 23.19
C ALA A 722 -14.51 13.13 23.20
N ALA A 723 -13.29 13.60 23.46
CA ALA A 723 -12.06 12.80 23.45
C ALA A 723 -11.98 11.78 24.60
N PHE A 724 -11.07 10.81 24.45
CA PHE A 724 -10.86 9.75 25.45
C PHE A 724 -9.43 9.21 25.43
N GLY A 725 -9.02 8.60 26.54
CA GLY A 725 -7.67 8.06 26.68
C GLY A 725 -6.63 9.16 26.52
N VAL A 726 -5.58 8.88 25.75
CA VAL A 726 -4.52 9.85 25.51
C VAL A 726 -5.00 11.05 24.70
N GLN A 727 -6.01 10.86 23.84
CA GLN A 727 -6.47 11.90 22.92
C GLN A 727 -6.99 13.11 23.70
N ALA A 728 -7.65 12.89 24.84
CA ALA A 728 -8.12 13.97 25.70
C ALA A 728 -6.96 14.79 26.30
N VAL A 729 -5.86 14.12 26.66
CA VAL A 729 -4.65 14.78 27.17
C VAL A 729 -3.97 15.58 26.06
N LEU A 730 -3.76 14.96 24.89
CA LEU A 730 -3.15 15.62 23.73
C LEU A 730 -3.92 16.86 23.31
N LEU A 731 -5.24 16.74 23.14
CA LEU A 731 -6.09 17.86 22.74
C LEU A 731 -6.20 18.93 23.81
N GLY A 732 -6.12 18.55 25.09
CA GLY A 732 -6.03 19.51 26.19
C GLY A 732 -4.77 20.38 26.08
N GLU A 733 -3.64 19.78 25.74
CA GLU A 733 -2.39 20.52 25.54
C GLU A 733 -2.40 21.38 24.29
N GLU A 734 -2.95 20.86 23.20
CA GLU A 734 -3.16 21.64 21.97
C GLU A 734 -4.03 22.87 22.24
N ARG A 735 -5.09 22.71 23.03
CA ARG A 735 -5.91 23.83 23.50
C ARG A 735 -5.08 24.81 24.34
N ASP A 736 -4.28 24.33 25.28
CA ASP A 736 -3.46 25.20 26.14
C ASP A 736 -2.41 25.99 25.32
N PHE A 737 -1.84 25.40 24.25
CA PHE A 737 -1.00 26.11 23.29
C PHE A 737 -1.75 27.19 22.50
N ILE A 738 -2.99 26.92 22.10
CA ILE A 738 -3.86 27.90 21.43
C ILE A 738 -4.25 29.02 22.38
N ASP A 739 -4.60 28.70 23.63
CA ASP A 739 -4.91 29.67 24.67
C ASP A 739 -3.70 30.57 24.96
N ALA A 740 -2.49 30.01 24.94
CA ALA A 740 -1.27 30.80 25.08
C ALA A 740 -1.07 31.77 23.90
N CYS A 741 -1.31 31.32 22.67
CA CYS A 741 -1.28 32.19 21.49
C CYS A 741 -2.35 33.29 21.57
N ALA A 742 -3.55 32.95 22.04
CA ALA A 742 -4.64 33.91 22.23
C ALA A 742 -4.29 34.97 23.28
N SER A 743 -3.75 34.55 24.43
CA SER A 743 -3.26 35.46 25.48
C SER A 743 -2.13 36.36 24.97
N ALA A 744 -1.20 35.83 24.17
CA ALA A 744 -0.15 36.64 23.55
C ALA A 744 -0.73 37.69 22.60
N ALA A 745 -1.69 37.31 21.75
CA ALA A 745 -2.36 38.22 20.81
C ALA A 745 -3.17 39.33 21.54
N SER A 746 -3.72 39.03 22.72
CA SER A 746 -4.45 40.00 23.56
C SER A 746 -3.55 40.85 24.47
N GLY A 747 -2.22 40.69 24.41
CA GLY A 747 -1.27 41.45 25.23
C GLY A 747 -1.05 40.92 26.66
N GLU A 748 -1.61 39.77 27.03
CA GLU A 748 -1.45 39.11 28.34
C GLU A 748 -0.18 38.24 28.39
N GLY A 749 0.99 38.85 28.19
CA GLY A 749 2.27 38.13 28.02
C GLY A 749 2.65 37.17 29.16
N ALA A 750 2.42 37.57 30.42
CA ALA A 750 2.72 36.71 31.58
C ALA A 750 1.86 35.44 31.61
N ARG A 751 0.57 35.55 31.23
CA ARG A 751 -0.35 34.42 31.14
C ARG A 751 0.03 33.51 29.97
N ALA A 752 0.38 34.11 28.83
CA ALA A 752 0.84 33.38 27.66
C ALA A 752 2.09 32.53 27.98
N ALA A 753 3.08 33.11 28.68
CA ALA A 753 4.28 32.40 29.10
C ALA A 753 3.97 31.23 30.05
N ALA A 754 3.09 31.44 31.04
CA ALA A 754 2.71 30.39 31.98
C ALA A 754 1.98 29.21 31.29
N LEU A 755 1.09 29.50 30.33
CA LEU A 755 0.38 28.48 29.58
C LEU A 755 1.31 27.67 28.66
N VAL A 756 2.22 28.35 27.93
CA VAL A 756 3.22 27.65 27.10
C VAL A 756 4.15 26.79 27.96
N ASP A 757 4.60 27.26 29.11
CA ASP A 757 5.50 26.50 29.99
C ASP A 757 4.86 25.21 30.51
N ALA A 758 3.60 25.29 30.96
CA ALA A 758 2.83 24.13 31.38
C ALA A 758 2.62 23.13 30.23
N ALA A 759 2.20 23.62 29.05
CA ALA A 759 1.96 22.79 27.88
C ALA A 759 3.26 22.13 27.35
N MET A 760 4.37 22.88 27.28
CA MET A 760 5.69 22.36 26.86
C MET A 760 6.24 21.32 27.84
N SER A 761 6.10 21.55 29.14
CA SER A 761 6.48 20.60 30.18
C SER A 761 5.74 19.27 30.06
N SER A 762 4.44 19.32 29.73
CA SER A 762 3.65 18.12 29.46
C SER A 762 4.07 17.44 28.16
N HIS A 763 4.27 18.23 27.10
CA HIS A 763 4.73 17.76 25.78
C HIS A 763 6.06 17.01 25.86
N ARG A 764 7.05 17.57 26.56
CA ARG A 764 8.37 16.95 26.76
C ARG A 764 8.27 15.58 27.42
N ARG A 765 7.45 15.44 28.46
CA ARG A 765 7.33 14.18 29.24
C ARG A 765 6.80 13.02 28.39
N ARG A 766 5.94 13.31 27.41
CA ARG A 766 5.31 12.29 26.56
C ARG A 766 5.94 12.15 25.18
N GLN A 767 6.86 13.03 24.80
CA GLN A 767 7.46 13.08 23.47
C GLN A 767 6.42 13.14 22.34
N ALA A 768 5.27 13.79 22.59
CA ALA A 768 4.21 13.93 21.61
C ALA A 768 4.69 14.72 20.38
N ASN A 769 4.14 14.44 19.20
CA ASN A 769 4.50 15.15 17.96
C ASN A 769 3.30 15.81 17.25
N ALA A 770 2.07 15.59 17.74
CA ALA A 770 0.83 15.80 16.98
C ALA A 770 0.56 17.26 16.55
N LEU A 771 0.60 18.22 17.49
CA LEU A 771 0.35 19.64 17.17
C LEU A 771 1.33 20.20 16.13
N PHE A 772 2.60 19.82 16.25
CA PHE A 772 3.66 20.39 15.43
C PHE A 772 3.60 19.89 13.98
N ALA A 773 3.01 18.70 13.76
CA ALA A 773 3.01 18.03 12.46
C ALA A 773 1.86 18.43 11.52
N THR A 774 0.74 18.97 12.03
CA THR A 774 -0.49 19.16 11.24
C THR A 774 -0.65 20.56 10.67
N VAL A 775 -0.36 21.61 11.45
CA VAL A 775 -0.42 23.02 11.00
C VAL A 775 0.92 23.71 11.33
N PRO A 776 1.94 23.59 10.46
CA PRO A 776 3.30 24.05 10.74
C PRO A 776 3.39 25.55 11.10
N ALA A 777 2.53 26.38 10.50
CA ALA A 777 2.50 27.81 10.76
C ALA A 777 2.02 28.14 12.19
N LEU A 778 1.03 27.41 12.72
CA LEU A 778 0.59 27.54 14.12
C LEU A 778 1.67 27.01 15.06
N ALA A 779 2.23 25.85 14.74
CA ALA A 779 3.33 25.24 15.46
C ALA A 779 4.55 26.18 15.60
N ALA A 780 4.86 26.91 14.53
CA ALA A 780 5.92 27.90 14.53
C ALA A 780 5.62 29.09 15.46
N ARG A 781 4.36 29.54 15.57
CA ARG A 781 3.95 30.60 16.52
C ARG A 781 4.10 30.14 17.96
N VAL A 782 3.70 28.91 18.26
CA VAL A 782 3.88 28.31 19.59
C VAL A 782 5.37 28.21 19.94
N ALA A 783 6.19 27.73 19.00
CA ALA A 783 7.64 27.64 19.18
C ALA A 783 8.29 29.02 19.39
N ALA A 784 7.87 30.03 18.63
CA ALA A 784 8.36 31.40 18.79
C ALA A 784 8.02 31.95 20.18
N LEU A 785 6.77 31.77 20.63
CA LEU A 785 6.33 32.20 21.96
C LEU A 785 7.14 31.53 23.08
N ALA A 786 7.45 30.24 22.94
CA ALA A 786 8.30 29.54 23.90
C ALA A 786 9.74 30.07 23.93
N LEU A 787 10.36 30.23 22.75
CA LEU A 787 11.74 30.69 22.61
C LEU A 787 11.94 32.12 23.12
N GLU A 788 11.01 33.03 22.81
CA GLU A 788 11.04 34.43 23.26
C GLU A 788 10.92 34.56 24.78
N ASN A 789 10.26 33.60 25.44
CA ASN A 789 10.15 33.55 26.90
C ASN A 789 11.23 32.66 27.56
N GLY A 790 12.18 32.13 26.78
CA GLY A 790 13.24 31.26 27.29
C GLY A 790 12.75 29.90 27.79
N ILE A 791 11.54 29.49 27.43
CA ILE A 791 10.91 28.23 27.85
C ILE A 791 11.49 27.10 27.01
N ASP A 792 12.17 26.16 27.66
CA ASP A 792 12.61 24.90 27.05
C ASP A 792 13.40 25.05 25.74
N ALA A 793 14.19 26.13 25.62
CA ALA A 793 14.76 26.57 24.35
C ALA A 793 15.54 25.49 23.58
N ALA A 794 16.29 24.63 24.27
CA ALA A 794 17.00 23.51 23.62
C ALA A 794 16.04 22.46 23.03
N HIS A 795 14.95 22.14 23.75
CA HIS A 795 13.94 21.17 23.31
C HIS A 795 13.11 21.75 22.16
N VAL A 796 12.61 22.97 22.32
CA VAL A 796 11.84 23.68 21.28
C VAL A 796 12.72 23.88 20.03
N GLY A 797 13.99 24.23 20.23
CA GLY A 797 14.93 24.39 19.13
C GLY A 797 15.16 23.08 18.35
N ALA A 798 15.24 21.95 19.05
CA ALA A 798 15.31 20.63 18.42
C ALA A 798 14.04 20.28 17.64
N ILE A 799 12.86 20.66 18.15
CA ILE A 799 11.58 20.47 17.44
C ILE A 799 11.55 21.28 16.15
N VAL A 800 11.89 22.58 16.20
CA VAL A 800 11.94 23.48 15.04
C VAL A 800 12.86 22.90 13.95
N MET A 801 14.05 22.44 14.34
CA MET A 801 15.00 21.83 13.41
C MET A 801 14.50 20.50 12.83
N ARG A 802 13.98 19.60 13.67
CA ARG A 802 13.48 18.28 13.26
C ARG A 802 12.29 18.38 12.31
N GLN A 803 11.36 19.30 12.59
CA GLN A 803 10.13 19.48 11.81
C GLN A 803 10.27 20.55 10.71
N ARG A 804 11.46 21.15 10.55
CA ARG A 804 11.75 22.16 9.52
C ARG A 804 10.77 23.35 9.54
N LEU A 805 10.37 23.80 10.74
CA LEU A 805 9.42 24.89 10.88
C LEU A 805 10.03 26.20 10.35
N ALA A 806 9.24 26.97 9.59
CA ALA A 806 9.60 28.32 9.19
C ALA A 806 9.28 29.30 10.34
N ALA A 807 10.18 30.24 10.61
CA ALA A 807 9.95 31.24 11.65
C ALA A 807 8.72 32.10 11.30
N PRO A 808 7.82 32.40 12.26
CA PRO A 808 6.68 33.28 12.01
C PRO A 808 7.10 34.69 11.58
N THR A 809 8.23 35.16 12.11
CA THR A 809 8.91 36.39 11.69
C THR A 809 10.42 36.19 11.75
N ARG A 810 11.20 37.02 11.03
CA ARG A 810 12.67 36.95 11.06
C ARG A 810 13.29 37.52 12.35
N CYS A 811 12.47 38.10 13.22
CA CYS A 811 12.89 38.79 14.44
C CYS A 811 12.72 37.94 15.70
N VAL A 812 12.23 36.71 15.58
CA VAL A 812 12.03 35.80 16.72
C VAL A 812 13.36 35.53 17.40
N GLN A 813 13.46 35.91 18.67
CA GLN A 813 14.66 35.71 19.46
C GLN A 813 14.87 34.23 19.77
N GLY A 814 16.12 33.78 19.70
CA GLY A 814 16.47 32.39 19.98
C GLY A 814 16.04 31.38 18.91
N TRP A 815 15.48 31.82 17.77
CA TRP A 815 15.10 30.90 16.69
C TRP A 815 16.33 30.17 16.13
N PRO A 816 16.30 28.84 16.03
CA PRO A 816 17.46 28.03 15.65
C PRO A 816 17.60 28.01 14.12
N TRP A 817 18.11 29.09 13.54
CA TRP A 817 18.32 29.17 12.09
C TRP A 817 19.40 28.18 11.62
N PRO A 818 19.13 27.36 10.58
CA PRO A 818 20.15 26.48 9.99
C PRO A 818 21.36 27.27 9.48
N VAL A 819 21.09 28.41 8.83
CA VAL A 819 22.09 29.36 8.36
C VAL A 819 21.69 30.74 8.84
N ALA A 820 22.59 31.44 9.52
CA ALA A 820 22.43 32.85 9.87
C ALA A 820 23.61 33.67 9.36
N VAL A 821 23.30 34.76 8.65
CA VAL A 821 24.28 35.63 8.01
C VAL A 821 24.12 37.04 8.58
N ARG A 822 25.18 37.54 9.22
CA ARG A 822 25.26 38.95 9.62
C ARG A 822 26.17 39.71 8.67
N THR A 823 25.66 40.82 8.19
CA THR A 823 26.30 41.71 7.24
C THR A 823 26.22 43.19 7.65
N LEU A 824 25.35 43.60 8.56
CA LEU A 824 25.24 44.96 9.08
C LEU A 824 26.30 45.20 10.17
N GLY A 825 27.50 45.57 9.74
CA GLY A 825 28.72 45.56 10.53
C GLY A 825 29.74 44.56 9.94
N LYS A 826 30.49 43.88 10.81
CA LYS A 826 31.43 42.83 10.36
C LYS A 826 30.66 41.63 9.81
N PHE A 827 31.19 41.03 8.74
CA PHE A 827 30.61 39.83 8.14
C PHE A 827 30.78 38.62 9.08
N GLU A 828 29.68 38.01 9.49
CA GLU A 828 29.65 36.79 10.31
C GLU A 828 28.71 35.76 9.68
N LEU A 829 29.14 34.50 9.67
CA LEU A 829 28.34 33.37 9.19
C LEU A 829 28.28 32.33 10.30
N THR A 830 27.08 31.92 10.68
CA THR A 830 26.86 30.81 11.61
C THR A 830 26.03 29.71 10.95
N LEU A 831 26.40 28.45 11.20
CA LEU A 831 25.71 27.25 10.74
C LEU A 831 25.27 26.45 11.95
N HIS A 832 23.96 26.22 12.10
CA HIS A 832 23.37 25.58 13.29
C HIS A 832 23.87 26.19 14.61
N GLY A 833 24.05 27.51 14.64
CA GLY A 833 24.57 28.25 15.80
C GLY A 833 26.10 28.29 15.95
N ALA A 834 26.86 27.51 15.17
CA ALA A 834 28.33 27.51 15.23
C ALA A 834 28.95 28.52 14.25
N PRO A 835 29.93 29.35 14.66
CA PRO A 835 30.58 30.31 13.78
C PRO A 835 31.46 29.62 12.74
N VAL A 836 31.40 30.09 11.51
CA VAL A 836 32.24 29.60 10.39
C VAL A 836 33.37 30.59 10.14
N VAL A 837 34.60 30.13 10.37
CA VAL A 837 35.81 30.90 10.04
C VAL A 837 36.29 30.50 8.65
N ALA A 838 36.13 31.40 7.68
CA ALA A 838 36.54 31.13 6.30
C ALA A 838 37.98 31.60 6.05
N THR A 839 38.93 30.67 6.00
CA THR A 839 40.38 30.96 5.85
C THR A 839 40.95 30.66 4.46
N GLY A 840 40.20 29.99 3.58
CA GLY A 840 40.71 29.50 2.28
C GLY A 840 40.37 30.37 1.07
N LYS A 841 41.31 30.54 0.12
CA LYS A 841 41.08 31.19 -1.19
C LYS A 841 39.88 30.58 -1.96
N ALA A 842 39.64 29.28 -1.79
CA ALA A 842 38.53 28.57 -2.44
C ALA A 842 37.13 29.01 -1.96
N GLN A 843 37.01 29.60 -0.77
CA GLN A 843 35.74 30.03 -0.16
C GLN A 843 35.40 31.50 -0.45
N GLN A 844 36.34 32.29 -0.95
CA GLN A 844 36.13 33.72 -1.24
C GLN A 844 35.00 33.95 -2.26
N ARG A 845 34.94 33.12 -3.31
CA ARG A 845 33.93 33.27 -4.37
C ARG A 845 32.51 32.89 -3.92
N PRO A 846 32.28 31.75 -3.24
CA PRO A 846 31.00 31.47 -2.59
C PRO A 846 30.54 32.56 -1.61
N LEU A 847 31.44 33.12 -0.79
CA LEU A 847 31.10 34.17 0.16
C LEU A 847 30.79 35.51 -0.51
N ALA A 848 31.44 35.83 -1.64
CA ALA A 848 31.07 36.98 -2.46
C ALA A 848 29.68 36.80 -3.10
N LEU A 849 29.35 35.59 -3.55
CA LEU A 849 28.01 35.25 -4.02
C LEU A 849 26.98 35.39 -2.88
N LEU A 850 27.27 34.86 -1.69
CA LEU A 850 26.39 34.97 -0.52
C LEU A 850 26.08 36.43 -0.18
N ARG A 851 27.10 37.29 -0.03
CA ARG A 851 26.91 38.73 0.24
C ARG A 851 26.06 39.42 -0.83
N ASN A 852 26.22 39.04 -2.09
CA ASN A 852 25.39 39.54 -3.19
C ASN A 852 23.93 39.12 -3.10
N LEU A 853 23.67 37.88 -2.66
CA LEU A 853 22.31 37.39 -2.45
C LEU A 853 21.66 38.05 -1.24
N VAL A 854 22.39 38.25 -0.14
CA VAL A 854 21.90 39.02 1.02
C VAL A 854 21.53 40.45 0.62
N ALA A 855 22.41 41.11 -0.14
CA ALA A 855 22.17 42.46 -0.65
C ALA A 855 20.97 42.57 -1.60
N ALA A 856 20.61 41.48 -2.29
CA ALA A 856 19.49 41.46 -3.22
C ALA A 856 18.11 41.33 -2.53
N GLY A 857 18.06 40.76 -1.32
CA GLY A 857 16.81 40.52 -0.57
C GLY A 857 15.93 39.40 -1.17
N GLU A 858 14.65 39.40 -0.80
CA GLU A 858 13.65 38.34 -1.10
C GLU A 858 13.54 38.01 -2.60
N GLY A 859 13.63 39.02 -3.47
CA GLY A 859 13.54 38.83 -4.92
C GLY A 859 14.79 38.23 -5.57
N GLY A 860 15.88 38.05 -4.81
CA GLY A 860 17.17 37.59 -5.33
C GLY A 860 17.71 38.43 -6.47
N LYS A 861 18.65 37.85 -7.22
CA LYS A 861 19.34 38.54 -8.32
C LYS A 861 19.30 37.71 -9.59
N ALA A 862 19.16 38.38 -10.74
CA ALA A 862 19.23 37.74 -12.04
C ALA A 862 20.61 37.09 -12.24
N GLN A 863 20.64 35.88 -12.80
CA GLN A 863 21.90 35.15 -13.00
C GLN A 863 22.90 35.94 -13.84
N ALA A 864 22.45 36.65 -14.88
CA ALA A 864 23.31 37.50 -15.71
C ALA A 864 23.96 38.65 -14.91
N ALA A 865 23.24 39.24 -13.97
CA ALA A 865 23.77 40.31 -13.11
C ALA A 865 24.78 39.77 -12.10
N LEU A 866 24.52 38.60 -11.49
CA LEU A 866 25.49 37.91 -10.62
C LEU A 866 26.77 37.56 -11.38
N VAL A 867 26.62 37.12 -12.62
CA VAL A 867 27.72 36.82 -13.53
C VAL A 867 28.60 38.05 -13.77
N ALA A 868 27.98 39.14 -14.23
CA ALA A 868 28.69 40.36 -14.59
C ALA A 868 29.45 40.92 -13.40
N GLN A 869 28.85 40.87 -12.21
CA GLN A 869 29.39 41.46 -11.01
C GLN A 869 30.50 40.65 -10.35
N LEU A 870 30.41 39.32 -10.39
CA LEU A 870 31.45 38.46 -9.84
C LEU A 870 32.60 38.31 -10.85
N TRP A 871 32.33 38.02 -12.13
CA TRP A 871 33.34 37.61 -13.13
C TRP A 871 33.67 38.64 -14.23
N GLY A 872 32.96 39.77 -14.34
CA GLY A 872 33.31 40.87 -15.23
C GLY A 872 33.06 40.66 -16.74
N SER A 873 32.98 39.42 -17.25
CA SER A 873 32.66 39.12 -18.67
C SER A 873 31.64 37.98 -18.83
N THR A 874 30.89 37.99 -19.93
CA THR A 874 29.69 37.16 -20.15
C THR A 874 29.94 35.78 -20.77
N ASP A 875 31.10 35.54 -21.37
CA ASP A 875 31.25 34.44 -22.35
C ASP A 875 31.55 33.04 -21.75
N VAL A 876 31.85 32.93 -20.44
CA VAL A 876 32.18 31.64 -19.78
C VAL A 876 31.31 31.39 -18.51
N ALA A 877 30.21 32.10 -18.34
CA ALA A 877 29.79 32.46 -16.99
C ALA A 877 28.66 31.64 -16.33
N LYS A 878 27.81 30.93 -17.08
CA LYS A 878 26.67 30.21 -16.49
C LYS A 878 27.08 28.90 -15.78
N SER A 879 28.02 28.15 -16.36
CA SER A 879 28.60 26.95 -15.73
C SER A 879 29.37 27.31 -14.45
N ALA A 880 30.16 28.39 -14.48
CA ALA A 880 30.90 28.91 -13.33
C ALA A 880 29.97 29.34 -12.17
N LEU A 881 28.84 29.98 -12.48
CA LEU A 881 27.82 30.30 -11.49
C LEU A 881 27.22 29.05 -10.86
N ASN A 882 26.83 28.05 -11.67
CA ASN A 882 26.27 26.79 -11.16
C ASN A 882 27.26 26.04 -10.24
N VAL A 883 28.54 26.00 -10.60
CA VAL A 883 29.60 25.43 -9.74
C VAL A 883 29.73 26.22 -8.44
N THR A 884 29.65 27.55 -8.50
CA THR A 884 29.76 28.40 -7.31
C THR A 884 28.53 28.28 -6.41
N VAL A 885 27.32 28.14 -6.96
CA VAL A 885 26.10 27.82 -6.22
C VAL A 885 26.22 26.47 -5.52
N HIS A 886 26.72 25.44 -6.22
CA HIS A 886 26.94 24.13 -5.61
C HIS A 886 27.98 24.19 -4.48
N ARG A 887 29.07 24.92 -4.67
CA ARG A 887 30.07 25.16 -3.60
C ARG A 887 29.49 25.94 -2.43
N LEU A 888 28.62 26.91 -2.68
CA LEU A 888 27.94 27.67 -1.64
C LEU A 888 26.99 26.76 -0.85
N ARG A 889 26.18 25.93 -1.50
CA ARG A 889 25.32 24.93 -0.83
C ARG A 889 26.12 24.00 0.08
N LYS A 890 27.26 23.50 -0.39
CA LYS A 890 28.19 22.71 0.44
C LYS A 890 28.77 23.50 1.60
N LEU A 891 29.18 24.75 1.39
CA LEU A 891 29.69 25.61 2.45
C LEU A 891 28.64 25.88 3.52
N LEU A 892 27.37 26.00 3.13
CA LEU A 892 26.24 26.22 4.03
C LEU A 892 25.68 24.94 4.66
N LEU A 893 26.24 23.76 4.34
CA LEU A 893 25.73 22.45 4.76
C LEU A 893 24.23 22.25 4.44
N SER A 894 23.74 22.89 3.37
CA SER A 894 22.33 22.88 3.00
C SER A 894 22.15 23.08 1.50
N ASP A 895 21.61 22.07 0.83
CA ASP A 895 21.30 22.13 -0.60
C ASP A 895 20.11 23.06 -0.91
N GLU A 896 19.22 23.26 0.05
CA GLU A 896 18.02 24.10 -0.07
C GLU A 896 18.30 25.59 0.22
N ALA A 897 19.41 25.94 0.87
CA ALA A 897 19.69 27.31 1.30
C ALA A 897 19.78 28.33 0.15
N VAL A 898 20.08 27.87 -1.07
CA VAL A 898 20.14 28.71 -2.27
C VAL A 898 19.18 28.14 -3.31
N VAL A 899 18.19 28.93 -3.71
CA VAL A 899 17.16 28.54 -4.69
C VAL A 899 17.49 29.16 -6.04
N VAL A 900 17.37 28.35 -7.09
CA VAL A 900 17.55 28.77 -8.49
C VAL A 900 16.27 28.48 -9.24
N SER A 901 15.50 29.51 -9.55
CA SER A 901 14.23 29.40 -10.28
C SER A 901 14.04 30.62 -11.20
N GLY A 902 13.41 30.41 -12.35
CA GLY A 902 13.08 31.49 -13.29
C GLY A 902 14.25 32.36 -13.76
N GLY A 903 15.47 31.80 -13.85
CA GLY A 903 16.68 32.56 -14.22
C GLY A 903 17.20 33.52 -13.14
N ARG A 904 16.71 33.41 -11.90
CA ARG A 904 17.14 34.17 -10.73
C ARG A 904 17.76 33.23 -9.69
N THR A 905 18.54 33.80 -8.79
CA THR A 905 19.11 33.10 -7.63
C THR A 905 18.83 33.91 -6.38
N HIS A 906 18.28 33.26 -5.35
CA HIS A 906 17.92 33.86 -4.06
C HIS A 906 18.24 32.90 -2.91
N LEU A 907 18.19 33.40 -1.68
CA LEU A 907 18.32 32.59 -0.48
C LEU A 907 16.94 32.06 -0.07
N ALA A 908 16.88 30.82 0.43
CA ALA A 908 15.64 30.28 0.97
C ALA A 908 15.36 30.89 2.34
N GLU A 909 14.37 31.78 2.41
CA GLU A 909 14.05 32.57 3.61
C GLU A 909 13.68 31.72 4.82
N ALA A 910 13.04 30.56 4.60
CA ALA A 910 12.71 29.62 5.67
C ALA A 910 13.95 28.92 6.28
N ARG A 911 15.12 29.02 5.63
CA ARG A 911 16.35 28.29 6.00
C ARG A 911 17.53 29.22 6.29
N VAL A 912 17.52 30.41 5.71
CA VAL A 912 18.61 31.38 5.78
C VAL A 912 18.11 32.68 6.38
N TRP A 913 18.57 32.98 7.59
CA TRP A 913 18.36 34.26 8.22
C TRP A 913 19.41 35.27 7.78
N THR A 914 18.97 36.49 7.51
CA THR A 914 19.87 37.63 7.25
C THR A 914 19.45 38.82 8.09
N ASP A 915 20.43 39.51 8.66
CA ASP A 915 20.19 40.71 9.44
C ASP A 915 19.60 41.87 8.61
N VAL A 916 19.91 41.96 7.32
CA VAL A 916 19.31 42.95 6.40
C VAL A 916 17.81 42.75 6.24
N SER A 917 17.36 41.52 5.98
CA SER A 917 15.92 41.22 5.88
C SER A 917 15.24 41.37 7.24
N ALA A 918 15.86 40.90 8.31
CA ALA A 918 15.32 41.05 9.66
C ALA A 918 15.18 42.53 10.08
N LEU A 919 16.15 43.39 9.70
CA LEU A 919 16.06 44.84 9.93
C LEU A 919 14.88 45.44 9.19
N ALA A 920 14.70 45.09 7.91
CA ALA A 920 13.58 45.60 7.11
C ALA A 920 12.23 45.22 7.73
N ASP A 921 12.06 43.95 8.12
CA ASP A 921 10.84 43.45 8.77
C ASP A 921 10.60 44.15 10.11
N LEU A 922 11.63 44.30 10.95
CA LEU A 922 11.51 45.01 12.23
C LEU A 922 11.14 46.48 12.04
N CYS A 923 11.77 47.17 11.09
CA CYS A 923 11.46 48.57 10.79
C CYS A 923 10.02 48.74 10.30
N ALA A 924 9.50 47.80 9.50
CA ALA A 924 8.10 47.80 9.09
C ALA A 924 7.15 47.60 10.29
N SER A 925 7.48 46.69 11.21
CA SER A 925 6.72 46.51 12.46
C SER A 925 6.76 47.75 13.34
N ILE A 926 7.92 48.38 13.50
CA ILE A 926 8.08 49.64 14.25
C ILE A 926 7.21 50.74 13.61
N ALA A 927 7.20 50.84 12.28
CA ALA A 927 6.38 51.80 11.55
C ALA A 927 4.88 51.68 11.88
N GLY A 928 4.39 50.47 12.11
CA GLY A 928 2.99 50.18 12.46
C GLY A 928 2.63 50.33 13.94
N LEU A 929 3.60 50.63 14.84
CA LEU A 929 3.31 50.73 16.27
C LEU A 929 2.29 51.85 16.57
N PRO A 930 1.24 51.58 17.38
CA PRO A 930 0.28 52.61 17.76
C PRO A 930 0.92 53.66 18.67
N ALA A 931 0.36 54.86 18.68
CA ALA A 931 0.85 55.97 19.51
C ALA A 931 0.84 55.67 21.03
N HIS A 932 0.03 54.70 21.45
CA HIS A 932 -0.12 54.24 22.84
C HIS A 932 0.48 52.84 23.07
N ALA A 933 1.47 52.43 22.26
CA ALA A 933 2.18 51.17 22.44
C ALA A 933 2.77 51.06 23.87
N ALA A 934 2.77 49.86 24.44
CA ALA A 934 3.28 49.65 25.79
C ALA A 934 4.80 49.92 25.84
N VAL A 935 5.27 50.56 26.92
CA VAL A 935 6.71 50.87 27.12
C VAL A 935 7.60 49.64 26.95
N ALA A 936 7.15 48.48 27.44
CA ALA A 936 7.86 47.21 27.30
C ALA A 936 8.03 46.77 25.83
N GLU A 937 7.03 47.00 24.98
CA GLU A 937 7.08 46.67 23.56
C GLU A 937 8.03 47.59 22.79
N VAL A 938 7.97 48.89 23.08
CA VAL A 938 8.89 49.90 22.51
C VAL A 938 10.34 49.62 22.96
N GLY A 939 10.54 49.21 24.22
CA GLY A 939 11.83 48.78 24.75
C GLY A 939 12.38 47.53 24.04
N ARG A 940 11.55 46.50 23.82
CA ARG A 940 11.93 45.30 23.05
C ARG A 940 12.32 45.65 21.62
N CYS A 941 11.53 46.46 20.92
CA CYS A 941 11.84 46.91 19.56
C CYS A 941 13.15 47.69 19.50
N SER A 942 13.39 48.56 20.50
CA SER A 942 14.64 49.33 20.62
C SER A 942 15.86 48.42 20.78
N ALA A 943 15.77 47.41 21.67
CA ALA A 943 16.86 46.46 21.88
C ALA A 943 17.15 45.61 20.63
N ALA A 944 16.10 45.11 19.96
CA ALA A 944 16.24 44.31 18.74
C ALA A 944 16.81 45.14 17.58
N LEU A 945 16.38 46.39 17.41
CA LEU A 945 16.87 47.29 16.36
C LEU A 945 18.38 47.54 16.50
N LEU A 946 18.84 47.78 17.73
CA LEU A 946 20.26 48.00 18.04
C LEU A 946 21.12 46.73 17.94
N ASP A 947 20.54 45.53 18.08
CA ASP A 947 21.27 44.27 17.87
C ASP A 947 21.43 43.91 16.39
N LEU A 948 20.43 44.26 15.57
CA LEU A 948 20.43 44.02 14.13
C LEU A 948 21.36 44.98 13.39
N TYR A 949 21.31 46.28 13.69
CA TYR A 949 22.15 47.28 13.03
C TYR A 949 23.37 47.63 13.88
N ARG A 950 24.50 46.96 13.63
CA ARG A 950 25.76 47.20 14.35
C ARG A 950 26.73 48.12 13.59
N GLY A 951 26.38 48.49 12.37
CA GLY A 951 27.20 49.33 11.49
C GLY A 951 26.83 49.14 10.01
N PRO A 952 27.60 49.74 9.09
CA PRO A 952 27.33 49.67 7.65
C PRO A 952 27.47 48.24 7.12
N PHE A 953 26.71 47.93 6.06
CA PHE A 953 26.78 46.63 5.39
C PHE A 953 28.21 46.27 4.95
N CYS A 954 28.70 45.10 5.35
CA CYS A 954 30.06 44.59 5.17
C CYS A 954 31.10 45.68 5.47
N ASP A 955 31.18 46.08 6.74
CA ASP A 955 32.08 47.12 7.21
C ASP A 955 33.54 46.82 6.81
N GLY A 956 34.21 47.81 6.21
CA GLY A 956 35.56 47.67 5.62
C GLY A 956 35.65 47.10 4.19
N ALA A 957 34.52 46.84 3.51
CA ALA A 957 34.53 46.48 2.08
C ALA A 957 34.36 47.71 1.16
N ASP A 958 35.11 47.74 0.06
CA ASP A 958 35.21 48.90 -0.87
C ASP A 958 34.45 48.69 -2.20
N ASP A 959 33.70 47.60 -2.35
CA ASP A 959 32.98 47.33 -3.59
C ASP A 959 31.83 48.31 -3.83
N THR A 960 31.75 48.92 -5.03
CA THR A 960 30.76 49.96 -5.37
C THR A 960 29.30 49.49 -5.29
N TRP A 961 29.03 48.21 -5.54
CA TRP A 961 27.69 47.64 -5.50
C TRP A 961 27.10 47.55 -4.08
N ILE A 962 27.92 47.73 -3.05
CA ILE A 962 27.50 47.68 -1.64
C ILE A 962 26.81 48.98 -1.22
N LEU A 963 27.16 50.12 -1.85
CA LEU A 963 26.69 51.45 -1.47
C LEU A 963 25.16 51.57 -1.38
N PRO A 964 24.35 51.08 -2.36
CA PRO A 964 22.90 51.20 -2.29
C PRO A 964 22.27 50.47 -1.09
N VAL A 965 22.87 49.34 -0.68
CA VAL A 965 22.37 48.55 0.46
C VAL A 965 22.76 49.20 1.77
N ARG A 966 23.97 49.78 1.88
CA ARG A 966 24.38 50.60 3.03
C ARG A 966 23.43 51.76 3.25
N GLU A 967 23.15 52.54 2.20
CA GLU A 967 22.25 53.69 2.29
C GLU A 967 20.83 53.28 2.67
N ARG A 968 20.30 52.20 2.07
CA ARG A 968 18.96 51.69 2.40
C ARG A 968 18.87 51.25 3.87
N ALA A 969 19.80 50.43 4.34
CA ALA A 969 19.81 49.93 5.71
C ALA A 969 19.96 51.07 6.72
N ARG A 970 20.86 52.03 6.45
CA ARG A 970 21.03 53.24 7.27
C ARG A 970 19.74 54.03 7.38
N ASN A 971 19.07 54.29 6.25
CA ASN A 971 17.84 55.09 6.24
C ASN A 971 16.71 54.39 7.00
N LEU A 972 16.54 53.08 6.85
CA LEU A 972 15.57 52.29 7.61
C LEU A 972 15.86 52.35 9.12
N PHE A 973 17.12 52.14 9.51
CA PHE A 973 17.55 52.20 10.90
C PHE A 973 17.29 53.57 11.54
N LEU A 974 17.72 54.66 10.89
CA LEU A 974 17.55 56.01 11.41
C LEU A 974 16.07 56.42 11.51
N ALA A 975 15.25 56.02 10.54
CA ALA A 975 13.81 56.26 10.59
C ALA A 975 13.15 55.55 11.80
N ALA A 976 13.49 54.28 12.02
CA ALA A 976 12.99 53.49 13.13
C ALA A 976 13.45 54.01 14.51
N VAL A 977 14.73 54.39 14.65
CA VAL A 977 15.24 55.06 15.87
C VAL A 977 14.46 56.34 16.15
N GLY A 978 14.22 57.16 15.13
CA GLY A 978 13.45 58.39 15.27
C GLY A 978 12.01 58.15 15.72
N GLN A 979 11.36 57.09 15.25
CA GLN A 979 10.00 56.74 15.66
C GLN A 979 9.94 56.23 17.10
N LEU A 980 10.78 55.25 17.45
CA LEU A 980 10.85 54.71 18.81
C LEU A 980 11.22 55.80 19.82
N GLY A 981 12.17 56.67 19.46
CA GLY A 981 12.56 57.83 20.27
C GLY A 981 11.39 58.78 20.53
N ARG A 982 10.60 59.12 19.50
CA ARG A 982 9.39 59.95 19.67
C ARG A 982 8.33 59.29 20.56
N LEU A 983 8.14 57.98 20.44
CA LEU A 983 7.20 57.25 21.31
C LEU A 983 7.65 57.30 22.78
N LEU A 984 8.93 57.04 23.05
CA LEU A 984 9.49 57.13 24.41
C LEU A 984 9.45 58.56 24.96
N GLU A 985 9.77 59.58 24.15
CA GLU A 985 9.63 61.00 24.52
C GLU A 985 8.17 61.35 24.86
N ALA A 986 7.20 60.89 24.06
CA ALA A 986 5.77 61.13 24.31
C ALA A 986 5.27 60.45 25.59
N MET A 987 5.83 59.28 25.93
CA MET A 987 5.56 58.57 27.19
C MET A 987 6.35 59.13 28.38
N GLN A 988 7.19 60.15 28.18
CA GLN A 988 8.10 60.73 29.19
C GLN A 988 9.13 59.73 29.75
N GLU A 989 9.42 58.67 29.01
CA GLU A 989 10.46 57.68 29.33
C GLU A 989 11.84 58.18 28.89
N TRP A 990 12.26 59.32 29.45
CA TRP A 990 13.44 60.08 29.02
C TRP A 990 14.73 59.26 29.08
N GLY A 991 14.92 58.45 30.12
CA GLY A 991 16.11 57.62 30.29
C GLY A 991 16.21 56.52 29.21
N CYS A 992 15.09 55.91 28.84
CA CYS A 992 15.03 54.92 27.77
C CYS A 992 15.31 55.56 26.39
N ALA A 993 14.70 56.72 26.12
CA ALA A 993 14.93 57.48 24.89
C ALA A 993 16.40 57.93 24.76
N LEU A 994 16.97 58.42 25.86
CA LEU A 994 18.37 58.83 25.95
C LEU A 994 19.31 57.67 25.61
N SER A 995 19.10 56.51 26.22
CA SER A 995 19.88 55.29 25.96
C SER A 995 19.78 54.84 24.49
N LEU A 996 18.58 54.89 23.91
CA LEU A 996 18.35 54.57 22.51
C LEU A 996 19.15 55.49 21.57
N TYR A 997 19.05 56.82 21.73
CA TYR A 997 19.77 57.76 20.88
C TYR A 997 21.29 57.64 21.02
N GLN A 998 21.81 57.48 22.24
CA GLN A 998 23.24 57.32 22.49
C GLN A 998 23.80 56.04 21.83
N ARG A 999 23.09 54.91 21.98
CA ARG A 999 23.50 53.65 21.36
C ARG A 999 23.38 53.68 19.84
N ALA A 1000 22.36 54.35 19.30
CA ALA A 1000 22.23 54.54 17.85
C ALA A 1000 23.37 55.39 17.27
N LEU A 1001 23.83 56.41 18.00
CA LEU A 1001 24.97 57.25 17.61
C LEU A 1001 26.31 56.49 17.60
N ALA A 1002 26.43 55.38 18.33
CA ALA A 1002 27.61 54.52 18.24
C ALA A 1002 27.73 53.82 16.87
N ALA A 1003 26.59 53.52 16.23
CA ALA A 1003 26.55 52.94 14.89
C ALA A 1003 26.51 54.00 13.77
N GLU A 1004 25.84 55.14 14.02
CA GLU A 1004 25.71 56.25 13.06
C GLU A 1004 26.10 57.60 13.72
N PRO A 1005 27.42 57.89 13.85
CA PRO A 1005 27.92 59.07 14.57
C PRO A 1005 27.55 60.42 13.93
N LEU A 1006 27.11 60.42 12.67
CA LEU A 1006 26.81 61.63 11.91
C LEU A 1006 25.32 62.01 11.95
N SER A 1007 24.49 61.29 12.71
CA SER A 1007 23.05 61.54 12.79
C SER A 1007 22.72 62.73 13.69
N GLU A 1008 22.62 63.92 13.10
CA GLU A 1008 22.18 65.13 13.80
C GLU A 1008 20.80 64.99 14.46
N ALA A 1009 19.88 64.25 13.84
CA ALA A 1009 18.54 64.03 14.40
C ALA A 1009 18.59 63.28 15.73
N ASN A 1010 19.47 62.27 15.85
CA ASN A 1010 19.67 61.51 17.08
C ASN A 1010 20.34 62.38 18.16
N TYR A 1011 21.29 63.25 17.78
CA TYR A 1011 21.84 64.24 18.71
C TYR A 1011 20.79 65.24 19.21
N ARG A 1012 19.88 65.69 18.35
CA ARG A 1012 18.75 66.55 18.78
C ARG A 1012 17.82 65.82 19.75
N GLY A 1013 17.54 64.54 19.50
CA GLY A 1013 16.81 63.67 20.44
C GLY A 1013 17.51 63.59 21.80
N TRP A 1014 18.81 63.29 21.79
CA TRP A 1014 19.64 63.31 22.99
C TRP A 1014 19.56 64.65 23.73
N MET A 1015 19.72 65.78 23.05
CA MET A 1015 19.62 67.11 23.68
C MET A 1015 18.28 67.32 24.39
N ARG A 1016 17.16 66.95 23.77
CA ARG A 1016 15.82 67.06 24.38
C ARG A 1016 15.71 66.18 25.63
N CYS A 1017 16.07 64.90 25.53
CA CYS A 1017 15.95 63.96 26.66
C CYS A 1017 16.90 64.33 27.82
N ALA A 1018 18.14 64.71 27.52
CA ALA A 1018 19.10 65.13 28.55
C ALA A 1018 18.69 66.43 29.24
N HIS A 1019 18.11 67.38 28.50
CA HIS A 1019 17.58 68.61 29.10
C HIS A 1019 16.40 68.33 30.03
N ALA A 1020 15.47 67.45 29.62
CA ALA A 1020 14.32 67.07 30.41
C ALA A 1020 14.69 66.28 31.68
N GLN A 1021 15.76 65.49 31.65
CA GLN A 1021 16.18 64.64 32.77
C GLN A 1021 17.15 65.34 33.74
N ASP A 1022 18.20 65.99 33.23
CA ASP A 1022 19.34 66.48 34.02
C ASP A 1022 19.66 67.99 33.79
N GLY A 1023 18.81 68.70 33.03
CA GLY A 1023 18.93 70.13 32.78
C GLY A 1023 19.95 70.53 31.69
N ALA A 1024 20.18 71.84 31.56
CA ALA A 1024 20.93 72.43 30.44
C ALA A 1024 22.39 71.93 30.33
N ALA A 1025 23.08 71.68 31.45
CA ALA A 1025 24.48 71.23 31.43
C ALA A 1025 24.66 69.86 30.74
N ALA A 1026 23.75 68.92 30.97
CA ALA A 1026 23.79 67.60 30.35
C ALA A 1026 23.50 67.66 28.84
N ALA A 1027 22.53 68.49 28.43
CA ALA A 1027 22.20 68.72 27.03
C ALA A 1027 23.32 69.45 26.26
N PHE A 1028 24.06 70.36 26.92
CA PHE A 1028 25.24 71.02 26.34
C PHE A 1028 26.33 70.00 25.97
N GLY A 1029 26.52 68.96 26.80
CA GLY A 1029 27.44 67.86 26.51
C GLY A 1029 27.09 67.05 25.26
N ALA A 1030 25.79 66.93 24.92
CA ALA A 1030 25.34 66.31 23.67
C ALA A 1030 25.58 67.23 22.46
N TYR A 1031 25.27 68.51 22.58
CA TYR A 1031 25.52 69.52 21.54
C TYR A 1031 27.01 69.65 21.19
N ARG A 1032 27.87 69.74 22.20
CA ARG A 1032 29.33 69.81 21.99
C ARG A 1032 29.84 68.58 21.23
N ARG A 1033 29.40 67.37 21.61
CA ARG A 1033 29.78 66.13 20.91
C ARG A 1033 29.30 66.10 19.46
N CYS A 1034 28.08 66.57 19.18
CA CYS A 1034 27.56 66.70 17.82
C CYS A 1034 28.47 67.60 16.97
N ARG A 1035 28.73 68.82 17.46
CA ARG A 1035 29.59 69.80 16.78
C ARG A 1035 31.00 69.28 16.54
N ASP A 1036 31.62 68.71 17.57
CA ASP A 1036 32.99 68.22 17.48
C ASP A 1036 33.08 67.03 16.48
N THR A 1037 32.10 66.11 16.47
CA THR A 1037 32.07 64.96 15.55
C THR A 1037 31.87 65.38 14.09
N LEU A 1038 30.93 66.29 13.80
CA LEU A 1038 30.70 66.79 12.43
C LEU A 1038 31.90 67.56 11.89
N SER A 1039 32.54 68.36 12.75
CA SER A 1039 33.76 69.10 12.40
C SER A 1039 34.91 68.14 12.08
N ILE A 1040 35.12 67.10 12.89
CA ILE A 1040 36.21 66.13 12.69
C ILE A 1040 35.99 65.27 11.44
N VAL A 1041 34.78 64.77 11.21
CA VAL A 1041 34.53 63.76 10.17
C VAL A 1041 34.18 64.40 8.82
N LEU A 1042 33.41 65.49 8.81
CA LEU A 1042 32.89 66.13 7.60
C LEU A 1042 33.43 67.54 7.37
N GLY A 1043 34.08 68.17 8.36
CA GLY A 1043 34.55 69.55 8.26
C GLY A 1043 33.44 70.60 8.26
N VAL A 1044 32.24 70.26 8.76
CA VAL A 1044 31.05 71.13 8.71
C VAL A 1044 30.53 71.49 10.11
N SER A 1045 29.87 72.65 10.21
CA SER A 1045 29.11 73.06 11.40
C SER A 1045 27.76 72.34 11.50
N PRO A 1046 27.16 72.23 12.70
CA PRO A 1046 25.81 71.67 12.86
C PRO A 1046 24.76 72.39 12.00
N SER A 1047 23.73 71.65 11.58
CA SER A 1047 22.61 72.19 10.81
C SER A 1047 21.82 73.26 11.55
N TYR A 1048 21.07 74.07 10.80
CA TYR A 1048 20.20 75.14 11.34
C TYR A 1048 19.23 74.61 12.41
N ASP A 1049 18.62 73.44 12.22
CA ASP A 1049 17.68 72.86 13.18
C ASP A 1049 18.36 72.46 14.50
N THR A 1050 19.61 71.99 14.42
CA THR A 1050 20.42 71.65 15.59
C THR A 1050 20.84 72.92 16.35
N GLU A 1051 21.24 73.97 15.64
CA GLU A 1051 21.58 75.27 16.24
C GLU A 1051 20.36 75.95 16.87
N LYS A 1052 19.20 75.92 16.19
CA LYS A 1052 17.93 76.45 16.71
C LYS A 1052 17.50 75.75 17.99
N LEU A 1053 17.64 74.42 18.06
CA LEU A 1053 17.33 73.65 19.27
C LEU A 1053 18.30 74.01 20.41
N ALA A 1054 19.59 74.20 20.11
CA ALA A 1054 20.58 74.57 21.12
C ALA A 1054 20.26 75.92 21.79
N VAL A 1055 19.84 76.92 21.00
CA VAL A 1055 19.38 78.22 21.53
C VAL A 1055 18.10 78.06 22.35
N ALA A 1056 17.12 77.30 21.85
CA ALA A 1056 15.85 77.10 22.55
C ALA A 1056 16.00 76.40 23.92
N LEU A 1057 17.02 75.56 24.08
CA LEU A 1057 17.34 74.86 25.33
C LEU A 1057 18.32 75.62 26.23
N GLY A 1058 18.72 76.86 25.88
CA GLY A 1058 19.64 77.69 26.67
C GLY A 1058 21.08 77.17 26.70
N LEU A 1059 21.52 76.46 25.65
CA LEU A 1059 22.86 75.87 25.53
C LEU A 1059 23.86 76.81 24.84
N ARG A 1060 23.38 77.96 24.37
CA ARG A 1060 24.12 79.01 23.69
C ARG A 1060 23.66 80.38 24.13
#